data_AF-A0A2L0H882-F1
#
_entry.id   AF-A0A2L0H882-F1
#
_cell.length_a   1.000
_cell.length_b   1.000
_cell.length_c   1.000
_cell.angle_alpha   90.00
_cell.angle_beta   90.00
_cell.angle_gamma   90.00
#
_symmetry.space_group_name_H-M   'P 1'
#
loop_
_entity.id
_entity.type
_entity.pdbx_description
1 polymer ?
#
loop_
_entity_poly.entity_id
_entity_poly.type
_entity_poly.pdbx_seq_one_letter_code
_entity_poly.pdbx_strand_id
1 'polypeptide(L)'
;MEEDSLKRRTELARPDVSADEAKAILLEHYGVSGDLTELGSQQDRNYRVNTGEGRFVLKIARAEYERVELEAQNAALRHVGAKANAPMVPRVVPARDGEEIVSAAVRDVTYQFRLLTYLAGTPLTRRKHLSAETVSALGDLAGRLAAALADFDHPGLVRQLQWDLRRAGPVALQLLSAMTDVDLRKRIAEAMVGAMRRVQPLMPELRLRAIHQDVTDDNVVSRAEKGGRLVPEGVIDFGDVLQGWLVAELAVTCASLLHHVDGDPFRILPAVKAFHAVCPLTEAEIKALWPLIVARAGILVASSARQLEIEPDNAYVQGNAAHEREIFDVAVSVPFELMDHAIHQAIGKEDASPVLPESGRLMPDVDPHRVGIVDLSLLGPHLPADRWHYEDTEALLLQSAARAAGAAATRYGEFRLTETRLLQAKPPQTLALHVDLCLHGQTAVHAPFAGQLHQRRGRLILSTQGLHLHLLGIEPARLEDGSVEAGDRIGTVPGDASALGFMRVQLCTAAEIDPPPFAVPHQAEAWRRLSPSPGPILGFDCDAPPPQAAALLDRRQRHFARPQKNYYRKPPQIERGWKEHLFDVEGRAYLDMVNNVTIVGHGHPRLSAAVGRQWSLLNTNSRFHYAAVAEFSERLAALAPEGLDTVFLVNSGSEANDLAIRLAWAYSGARSVVSLLEAYHGWTVASDAVSTSIADNPQALTTRPQWVHPVVSPNTYRGPYRGESSTGDYVGAVAAKLEELDENGGGLAGFICEAVYGNAGGIPLPPGYLEAVYRMVRARGGVCIADEVQVGYGRLGHYFWGFEEQGVVPDIISVAKGMGNGHPLGAVITRREIAEALEKEGYFFSSAGGSPVSSVVGLTVLDILHDEALQENARAVGDHLKERLQALGELIPIVGAVHGMGLYLGVEFVRDRETLEPATEETAAICDRLLELGVIMQPTGDHLNVLKIKPPLCLSRESADFFAAMLAKVLEEGW
;
A
#
# COMPACT_ATOMS: atom_id res chain seq x y z
N MET A 1 -3.77 29.54 44.98
CA MET A 1 -5.23 29.49 44.78
C MET A 1 -5.60 28.98 43.38
N GLU A 2 -4.93 29.40 42.30
CA GLU A 2 -5.28 28.94 40.94
C GLU A 2 -4.85 27.49 40.60
N GLU A 3 -3.69 27.01 41.07
CA GLU A 3 -3.26 25.60 40.89
C GLU A 3 -4.18 24.57 41.57
N ASP A 4 -4.90 24.97 42.63
CA ASP A 4 -5.82 24.11 43.39
C ASP A 4 -7.10 23.78 42.60
N SER A 5 -7.50 24.63 41.66
CA SER A 5 -8.75 24.47 40.87
C SER A 5 -8.64 23.33 39.85
N LEU A 6 -7.53 23.27 39.09
CA LEU A 6 -7.30 22.20 38.12
C LEU A 6 -7.17 20.83 38.82
N LYS A 7 -6.42 20.79 39.93
CA LYS A 7 -6.25 19.59 40.75
C LYS A 7 -7.60 19.07 41.27
N ARG A 8 -8.44 19.96 41.79
CA ARG A 8 -9.79 19.62 42.27
C ARG A 8 -10.68 19.08 41.14
N ARG A 9 -10.64 19.67 39.94
CA ARG A 9 -11.42 19.22 38.77
C ARG A 9 -11.01 17.82 38.29
N THR A 10 -9.71 17.52 38.27
CA THR A 10 -9.19 16.19 37.89
C THR A 10 -9.50 15.08 38.90
N GLU A 11 -10.04 15.41 40.07
CA GLU A 11 -10.41 14.46 41.14
C GLU A 11 -11.94 14.26 41.23
N LEU A 12 -12.75 14.95 40.43
CA LEU A 12 -14.22 14.82 40.45
C LEU A 12 -14.69 13.63 39.62
N ALA A 13 -15.56 12.80 40.20
CA ALA A 13 -16.29 11.77 39.47
C ALA A 13 -17.31 12.39 38.49
N ARG A 14 -17.67 11.66 37.43
CA ARG A 14 -18.69 12.08 36.45
C ARG A 14 -20.05 12.35 37.12
N PRO A 15 -20.94 13.15 36.51
CA PRO A 15 -22.30 13.36 37.01
C PRO A 15 -23.06 12.05 37.26
N ASP A 16 -23.60 11.85 38.46
CA ASP A 16 -24.44 10.69 38.78
C ASP A 16 -25.91 10.98 38.44
N VAL A 17 -26.21 11.05 37.15
CA VAL A 17 -27.56 11.23 36.62
C VAL A 17 -27.92 10.02 35.77
N SER A 18 -28.92 9.24 36.21
CA SER A 18 -29.41 8.07 35.47
C SER A 18 -30.17 8.47 34.20
N ALA A 19 -30.37 7.51 33.29
CA ALA A 19 -31.13 7.74 32.07
C ALA A 19 -32.58 8.18 32.35
N ASP A 20 -33.22 7.67 33.40
CA ASP A 20 -34.60 8.04 33.75
C ASP A 20 -34.69 9.46 34.33
N GLU A 21 -33.70 9.88 35.12
CA GLU A 21 -33.61 11.25 35.62
C GLU A 21 -33.30 12.24 34.48
N ALA A 22 -32.40 11.87 33.57
CA ALA A 22 -32.11 12.65 32.37
C ALA A 22 -33.34 12.78 31.46
N LYS A 23 -34.16 11.73 31.33
CA LYS A 23 -35.46 11.79 30.63
C LYS A 23 -36.43 12.78 31.27
N ALA A 24 -36.51 12.78 32.61
CA ALA A 24 -37.37 13.72 33.32
C ALA A 24 -36.97 15.18 33.05
N ILE A 25 -35.66 15.48 33.14
CA ILE A 25 -35.12 16.81 32.83
C ILE A 25 -35.39 17.22 31.38
N LEU A 26 -35.20 16.31 30.41
CA LEU A 26 -35.50 16.55 28.99
C LEU A 26 -36.97 16.89 28.75
N LEU A 27 -37.89 16.13 29.36
CA LEU A 27 -39.32 16.33 29.18
C LEU A 27 -39.80 17.64 29.82
N GLU A 28 -39.30 17.93 31.02
CA GLU A 28 -39.66 19.13 31.78
C GLU A 28 -39.19 20.41 31.07
N HIS A 29 -37.87 20.51 30.83
CA HIS A 29 -37.25 21.77 30.38
C HIS A 29 -37.19 21.92 28.87
N TYR A 30 -36.98 20.84 28.11
CA TYR A 30 -36.85 20.89 26.65
C TYR A 30 -38.12 20.44 25.92
N GLY A 31 -39.04 19.75 26.62
CA GLY A 31 -40.22 19.16 25.99
C GLY A 31 -39.91 18.01 25.05
N VAL A 32 -38.74 17.39 25.22
CA VAL A 32 -38.25 16.30 24.38
C VAL A 32 -38.40 15.00 25.15
N SER A 33 -38.96 13.97 24.49
CA SER A 33 -39.07 12.62 25.02
C SER A 33 -38.48 11.64 24.01
N GLY A 34 -37.72 10.65 24.48
CA GLY A 34 -37.07 9.68 23.61
C GLY A 34 -36.22 8.66 24.38
N ASP A 35 -35.66 7.72 23.63
CA ASP A 35 -34.75 6.71 24.16
C ASP A 35 -33.36 7.30 24.36
N LEU A 36 -32.78 7.07 25.54
CA LEU A 36 -31.44 7.55 25.90
C LEU A 36 -30.42 6.41 25.82
N THR A 37 -29.32 6.67 25.12
CA THR A 37 -28.13 5.81 25.09
C THR A 37 -26.94 6.62 25.60
N GLU A 38 -26.25 6.15 26.63
CA GLU A 38 -25.05 6.83 27.13
C GLU A 38 -23.93 6.77 26.07
N LEU A 39 -23.24 7.90 25.85
CA LEU A 39 -22.19 8.05 24.84
C LEU A 39 -20.77 7.92 25.41
N GLY A 40 -20.63 7.78 26.73
CA GLY A 40 -19.33 7.79 27.41
C GLY A 40 -18.69 9.19 27.43
N SER A 41 -17.83 9.43 28.41
CA SER A 41 -17.00 10.64 28.55
C SER A 41 -16.05 10.48 29.74
N GLN A 42 -14.99 11.30 29.81
CA GLN A 42 -14.08 11.33 30.96
C GLN A 42 -14.64 12.10 32.17
N GLN A 43 -15.24 13.29 31.97
CA GLN A 43 -15.64 14.18 33.06
C GLN A 43 -17.14 14.57 33.06
N ASP A 44 -17.78 14.60 31.90
CA ASP A 44 -19.21 14.87 31.73
C ASP A 44 -20.02 13.57 31.69
N ARG A 45 -21.36 13.70 31.65
CA ARG A 45 -22.23 12.59 31.27
C ARG A 45 -23.07 12.96 30.05
N ASN A 46 -22.94 12.17 29.00
CA ASN A 46 -23.54 12.45 27.70
C ASN A 46 -24.53 11.37 27.29
N TYR A 47 -25.75 11.76 26.91
CA TYR A 47 -26.76 10.85 26.40
C TYR A 47 -27.16 11.21 24.98
N ARG A 48 -27.10 10.25 24.07
CA ARG A 48 -27.81 10.33 22.79
C ARG A 48 -29.29 10.13 23.02
N VAL A 49 -30.10 11.08 22.60
CA VAL A 49 -31.56 11.05 22.68
C VAL A 49 -32.12 10.73 21.30
N ASN A 50 -32.94 9.69 21.18
CA ASN A 50 -33.66 9.35 19.96
C ASN A 50 -35.16 9.51 20.16
N THR A 51 -35.78 10.47 19.48
CA THR A 51 -37.21 10.78 19.63
C THR A 51 -38.08 10.13 18.56
N GLY A 52 -37.49 9.38 17.63
CA GLY A 52 -38.16 8.87 16.41
C GLY A 52 -38.27 9.91 15.29
N GLU A 53 -38.50 11.18 15.62
CA GLU A 53 -38.55 12.31 14.66
C GLU A 53 -37.20 13.04 14.52
N GLY A 54 -36.31 12.88 15.49
CA GLY A 54 -35.00 13.52 15.52
C GLY A 54 -34.05 12.88 16.52
N ARG A 55 -32.77 13.27 16.45
CA ARG A 55 -31.72 12.83 17.37
C ARG A 55 -31.01 14.03 17.99
N PHE A 56 -30.71 13.92 19.27
CA PHE A 56 -30.04 14.96 20.06
C PHE A 56 -28.95 14.36 20.95
N VAL A 57 -28.12 15.23 21.52
CA VAL A 57 -27.16 14.88 22.57
C VAL A 57 -27.44 15.77 23.77
N LEU A 58 -27.83 15.16 24.89
CA LEU A 58 -27.91 15.82 26.18
C LEU A 58 -26.53 15.72 26.84
N LYS A 59 -25.88 16.87 27.07
CA LYS A 59 -24.64 16.96 27.86
C LYS A 59 -24.99 17.42 29.28
N ILE A 60 -24.43 16.73 30.26
CA ILE A 60 -24.62 16.99 31.69
C ILE A 60 -23.25 17.30 32.28
N ALA A 61 -23.12 18.49 32.86
CA ALA A 61 -21.92 18.96 33.54
C ALA A 61 -22.22 19.23 35.03
N ARG A 62 -21.19 19.15 35.86
CA ARG A 62 -21.25 19.54 37.28
C ARG A 62 -21.43 21.05 37.45
N ALA A 63 -22.08 21.48 38.54
CA ALA A 63 -22.26 22.91 38.83
C ALA A 63 -20.94 23.63 39.14
N GLU A 64 -19.89 22.89 39.51
CA GLU A 64 -18.53 23.38 39.72
C GLU A 64 -17.80 23.83 38.43
N TYR A 65 -18.36 23.52 37.26
CA TYR A 65 -17.96 24.17 36.01
C TYR A 65 -18.58 25.56 35.93
N GLU A 66 -17.72 26.58 35.76
CA GLU A 66 -18.17 27.96 35.63
C GLU A 66 -19.08 28.08 34.40
N ARG A 67 -20.30 28.60 34.60
CA ARG A 67 -21.31 28.73 33.53
C ARG A 67 -20.77 29.45 32.29
N VAL A 68 -19.88 30.44 32.48
CA VAL A 68 -19.22 31.20 31.41
C VAL A 68 -18.38 30.33 30.47
N GLU A 69 -17.84 29.20 30.95
CA GLU A 69 -17.11 28.23 30.12
C GLU A 69 -18.07 27.50 29.18
N LEU A 70 -19.22 27.06 29.68
CA LEU A 70 -20.25 26.40 28.87
C LEU A 70 -20.91 27.35 27.86
N GLU A 71 -21.07 28.62 28.23
CA GLU A 71 -21.52 29.69 27.33
C GLU A 71 -20.53 29.90 26.18
N ALA A 72 -19.21 29.83 26.46
CA ALA A 72 -18.17 29.90 25.42
C ALA A 72 -18.31 28.77 24.40
N GLN A 73 -18.61 27.55 24.85
CA GLN A 73 -18.80 26.39 23.96
C GLN A 73 -20.04 26.58 23.06
N ASN A 74 -21.17 27.01 23.62
CA ASN A 74 -22.37 27.32 22.84
C ASN A 74 -22.13 28.45 21.82
N ALA A 75 -21.42 29.51 22.24
CA ALA A 75 -21.07 30.62 21.37
C ALA A 75 -20.12 30.19 20.23
N ALA A 76 -19.14 29.33 20.51
CA ALA A 76 -18.24 28.78 19.50
C ALA A 76 -18.99 27.94 18.45
N LEU A 77 -19.92 27.06 18.88
CA LEU A 77 -20.77 26.28 17.97
C LEU A 77 -21.56 27.18 17.00
N ARG A 78 -22.17 28.26 17.52
CA ARG A 78 -22.89 29.23 16.69
C ARG A 78 -21.96 29.99 15.74
N HIS A 79 -20.80 30.42 16.24
CA HIS A 79 -19.82 31.17 15.45
C HIS A 79 -19.30 30.34 14.28
N VAL A 80 -18.89 29.09 14.54
CA VAL A 80 -18.41 28.16 13.51
C VAL A 80 -19.54 27.81 12.54
N GLY A 81 -20.74 27.50 13.03
CA GLY A 81 -21.90 27.17 12.20
C GLY A 81 -22.38 28.30 11.28
N ALA A 82 -21.98 29.55 11.53
CA ALA A 82 -22.29 30.70 10.67
C ALA A 82 -21.27 30.92 9.53
N LYS A 83 -20.12 30.22 9.52
CA LYS A 83 -19.06 30.41 8.53
C LYS A 83 -19.25 29.44 7.36
N ALA A 84 -19.24 29.96 6.13
CA ALA A 84 -19.53 29.16 4.91
C ALA A 84 -18.54 28.01 4.65
N ASN A 85 -17.27 28.15 5.06
CA ASN A 85 -16.22 27.15 4.83
C ASN A 85 -15.82 26.39 6.11
N ALA A 86 -16.59 26.49 7.19
CA ALA A 86 -16.31 25.76 8.42
C ALA A 86 -16.76 24.29 8.35
N PRO A 87 -16.20 23.41 9.19
CA PRO A 87 -16.75 22.07 9.43
C PRO A 87 -18.21 22.12 9.90
N MET A 88 -18.93 21.02 9.68
CA MET A 88 -20.26 20.85 10.27
C MET A 88 -20.15 20.70 11.79
N VAL A 89 -21.01 21.40 12.53
CA VAL A 89 -21.03 21.34 14.00
C VAL A 89 -22.47 21.18 14.52
N PRO A 90 -22.65 20.61 15.73
CA PRO A 90 -23.93 20.61 16.41
C PRO A 90 -24.51 22.02 16.59
N ARG A 91 -25.84 22.12 16.63
CA ARG A 91 -26.56 23.35 16.99
C ARG A 91 -27.08 23.22 18.42
N VAL A 92 -27.00 24.32 19.15
CA VAL A 92 -27.57 24.44 20.49
C VAL A 92 -29.09 24.50 20.38
N VAL A 93 -29.77 23.68 21.20
CA VAL A 93 -31.24 23.65 21.30
C VAL A 93 -31.64 24.35 22.60
N PRO A 94 -32.34 25.49 22.55
CA PRO A 94 -32.78 26.19 23.76
C PRO A 94 -33.88 25.40 24.48
N ALA A 95 -33.96 25.56 25.79
CA ALA A 95 -35.08 25.09 26.60
C ALA A 95 -36.36 25.89 26.31
N ARG A 96 -37.49 25.44 26.86
CA ARG A 96 -38.82 26.05 26.66
C ARG A 96 -38.91 27.50 27.15
N ASP A 97 -38.08 27.88 28.12
CA ASP A 97 -37.96 29.24 28.64
C ASP A 97 -36.97 30.11 27.85
N GLY A 98 -36.31 29.55 26.82
CA GLY A 98 -35.33 30.21 25.99
C GLY A 98 -33.89 30.12 26.49
N GLU A 99 -33.65 29.54 27.67
CA GLU A 99 -32.30 29.35 28.21
C GLU A 99 -31.54 28.25 27.46
N GLU A 100 -30.24 28.45 27.21
CA GLU A 100 -29.40 27.45 26.54
C GLU A 100 -28.70 26.49 27.52
N ILE A 101 -28.67 26.85 28.81
CA ILE A 101 -28.06 26.08 29.89
C ILE A 101 -29.05 26.02 31.05
N VAL A 102 -29.58 24.83 31.32
CA VAL A 102 -30.53 24.60 32.40
C VAL A 102 -29.78 24.16 33.65
N SER A 103 -29.96 24.84 34.77
CA SER A 103 -29.45 24.40 36.07
C SER A 103 -30.57 23.72 36.85
N ALA A 104 -30.44 22.42 37.12
CA ALA A 104 -31.46 21.64 37.81
C ALA A 104 -30.84 20.69 38.83
N ALA A 105 -31.56 20.44 39.94
CA ALA A 105 -31.12 19.54 40.98
C ALA A 105 -31.59 18.10 40.70
N VAL A 106 -30.67 17.15 40.78
CA VAL A 106 -30.96 15.71 40.77
C VAL A 106 -30.41 15.14 42.07
N ARG A 107 -31.30 14.56 42.90
CA ARG A 107 -30.94 14.01 44.23
C ARG A 107 -30.12 14.98 45.09
N ASP A 108 -30.60 16.22 45.22
CA ASP A 108 -29.97 17.31 45.99
C ASP A 108 -28.60 17.80 45.49
N VAL A 109 -28.16 17.36 44.30
CA VAL A 109 -26.96 17.86 43.62
C VAL A 109 -27.37 18.64 42.38
N THR A 110 -26.90 19.89 42.26
CA THR A 110 -27.17 20.73 41.09
C THR A 110 -26.23 20.35 39.94
N TYR A 111 -26.82 20.13 38.76
CA TYR A 111 -26.10 19.92 37.51
C TYR A 111 -26.51 20.96 36.46
N GLN A 112 -25.67 21.15 35.46
CA GLN A 112 -25.93 22.01 34.31
C GLN A 112 -26.20 21.13 33.07
N PHE A 113 -27.32 21.35 32.40
CA PHE A 113 -27.80 20.56 31.27
C PHE A 113 -27.80 21.40 29.99
N ARG A 114 -27.36 20.78 28.89
CA ARG A 114 -27.36 21.37 27.55
C ARG A 114 -27.86 20.36 26.53
N LEU A 115 -28.70 20.81 25.61
CA LEU A 115 -29.20 19.97 24.52
C LEU A 115 -28.62 20.44 23.19
N LEU A 116 -27.99 19.52 22.45
CA LEU A 116 -27.39 19.77 21.14
C LEU A 116 -28.05 18.89 20.07
N THR A 117 -28.11 19.34 18.82
CA THR A 117 -28.52 18.48 17.71
C THR A 117 -27.49 17.38 17.44
N TYR A 118 -27.94 16.17 17.15
CA TYR A 118 -27.04 15.07 16.80
C TYR A 118 -26.50 15.22 15.37
N LEU A 119 -25.18 15.15 15.21
CA LEU A 119 -24.54 15.15 13.90
C LEU A 119 -24.41 13.71 13.38
N ALA A 120 -25.03 13.41 12.24
CA ALA A 120 -25.00 12.06 11.67
C ALA A 120 -23.68 11.81 10.93
N GLY A 121 -23.07 10.65 11.18
CA GLY A 121 -21.89 10.17 10.46
C GLY A 121 -21.22 9.01 11.21
N THR A 122 -20.09 8.57 10.67
CA THR A 122 -19.30 7.45 11.24
C THR A 122 -18.01 8.01 11.85
N PRO A 123 -17.68 7.68 13.12
CA PRO A 123 -16.38 8.03 13.70
C PRO A 123 -15.22 7.35 12.98
N LEU A 124 -14.01 7.92 13.07
CA LEU A 124 -12.82 7.30 12.48
C LEU A 124 -12.19 6.23 13.37
N THR A 125 -12.41 6.28 14.68
CA THR A 125 -11.76 5.41 15.69
C THR A 125 -11.95 3.92 15.52
N ARG A 126 -13.02 3.51 14.84
CA ARG A 126 -13.29 2.09 14.58
C ARG A 126 -12.42 1.50 13.47
N ARG A 127 -11.76 2.34 12.68
CA ARG A 127 -10.87 1.91 11.58
C ARG A 127 -9.45 1.93 12.08
N LYS A 128 -8.78 0.77 12.08
CA LYS A 128 -7.37 0.73 12.43
C LYS A 128 -6.50 1.39 11.35
N HIS A 129 -6.86 1.23 10.07
CA HIS A 129 -6.18 1.88 8.97
C HIS A 129 -6.94 3.11 8.46
N LEU A 130 -6.21 4.21 8.22
CA LEU A 130 -6.68 5.39 7.50
C LEU A 130 -5.85 5.64 6.24
N SER A 131 -6.54 5.81 5.10
CA SER A 131 -5.92 6.20 3.83
C SER A 131 -5.24 7.58 3.94
N ALA A 132 -4.23 7.83 3.10
CA ALA A 132 -3.56 9.13 3.07
C ALA A 132 -4.54 10.28 2.75
N GLU A 133 -5.55 10.02 1.92
CA GLU A 133 -6.64 10.95 1.63
C GLU A 133 -7.50 11.25 2.87
N THR A 134 -7.85 10.24 3.67
CA THR A 134 -8.59 10.45 4.94
C THR A 134 -7.77 11.23 5.95
N VAL A 135 -6.48 10.91 6.08
CA VAL A 135 -5.54 11.66 6.95
C VAL A 135 -5.42 13.13 6.49
N SER A 136 -5.28 13.35 5.19
CA SER A 136 -5.26 14.70 4.61
C SER A 136 -6.56 15.46 4.88
N ALA A 137 -7.72 14.80 4.75
CA ALA A 137 -9.02 15.42 5.00
C ALA A 137 -9.21 15.81 6.47
N LEU A 138 -8.65 15.05 7.42
CA LEU A 138 -8.67 15.40 8.83
C LEU A 138 -7.83 16.65 9.12
N GLY A 139 -6.64 16.76 8.52
CA GLY A 139 -5.81 17.97 8.62
C GLY A 139 -6.46 19.21 8.01
N ASP A 140 -7.14 19.06 6.88
CA ASP A 140 -7.96 20.11 6.26
C ASP A 140 -9.12 20.55 7.17
N LEU A 141 -9.86 19.59 7.76
CA LEU A 141 -10.94 19.87 8.71
C LEU A 141 -10.45 20.70 9.90
N ALA A 142 -9.33 20.29 10.50
CA ALA A 142 -8.70 21.01 11.61
C ALA A 142 -8.26 22.42 11.20
N GLY A 143 -7.68 22.57 10.00
CA GLY A 143 -7.28 23.88 9.46
C GLY A 143 -8.47 24.81 9.23
N ARG A 144 -9.58 24.28 8.68
CA ARG A 144 -10.82 25.04 8.47
C ARG A 144 -11.48 25.44 9.80
N LEU A 145 -11.44 24.57 10.81
CA LEU A 145 -11.94 24.90 12.15
C LEU A 145 -11.12 26.03 12.80
N ALA A 146 -9.79 25.91 12.76
CA ALA A 146 -8.89 26.93 13.29
C ALA A 146 -9.07 28.29 12.59
N ALA A 147 -9.26 28.27 11.26
CA ALA A 147 -9.57 29.47 10.49
C ALA A 147 -10.94 30.07 10.86
N ALA A 148 -11.95 29.24 11.12
CA ALA A 148 -13.29 29.68 11.52
C ALA A 148 -13.31 30.32 12.91
N LEU A 149 -12.47 29.84 13.83
CA LEU A 149 -12.31 30.37 15.20
C LEU A 149 -11.35 31.57 15.28
N ALA A 150 -10.67 31.93 14.20
CA ALA A 150 -9.59 32.93 14.22
C ALA A 150 -10.02 34.32 14.72
N ASP A 151 -11.29 34.69 14.54
CA ASP A 151 -11.92 35.94 14.98
C ASP A 151 -12.93 35.74 16.13
N PHE A 152 -12.97 34.55 16.74
CA PHE A 152 -13.83 34.27 17.88
C PHE A 152 -13.17 34.70 19.20
N ASP A 153 -13.93 35.37 20.05
CA ASP A 153 -13.50 35.77 21.39
C ASP A 153 -14.65 35.61 22.38
N HIS A 154 -14.34 35.14 23.59
CA HIS A 154 -15.32 34.96 24.67
C HIS A 154 -14.59 34.86 26.03
N PRO A 155 -15.09 35.48 27.12
CA PRO A 155 -14.44 35.45 28.44
C PRO A 155 -14.16 34.03 28.97
N GLY A 156 -15.07 33.09 28.68
CA GLY A 156 -14.92 31.67 29.08
C GLY A 156 -13.79 30.90 28.38
N LEU A 157 -13.11 31.49 27.39
CA LEU A 157 -11.92 30.88 26.76
C LEU A 157 -10.67 30.98 27.65
N VAL A 158 -10.65 31.94 28.59
CA VAL A 158 -9.57 32.11 29.56
C VAL A 158 -9.83 31.18 30.74
N ARG A 159 -9.46 29.92 30.57
CA ARG A 159 -9.67 28.86 31.57
C ARG A 159 -8.49 27.90 31.63
N GLN A 160 -8.50 27.03 32.64
CA GLN A 160 -7.45 26.06 32.88
C GLN A 160 -7.95 24.65 32.59
N LEU A 161 -7.42 24.03 31.54
CA LEU A 161 -7.68 22.63 31.20
C LEU A 161 -6.41 21.80 31.31
N GLN A 162 -6.57 20.52 31.63
CA GLN A 162 -5.47 19.54 31.59
C GLN A 162 -4.87 19.41 30.20
N TRP A 163 -5.70 19.61 29.17
CA TRP A 163 -5.36 19.48 27.76
C TRP A 163 -4.66 20.70 27.16
N ASP A 164 -4.56 21.82 27.90
CA ASP A 164 -3.86 23.01 27.44
C ASP A 164 -2.35 22.77 27.35
N LEU A 165 -1.84 22.58 26.12
CA LEU A 165 -0.42 22.31 25.89
C LEU A 165 0.52 23.44 26.35
N ARG A 166 0.02 24.65 26.62
CA ARG A 166 0.81 25.71 27.29
C ARG A 166 1.23 25.31 28.70
N ARG A 167 0.48 24.41 29.32
CA ARG A 167 0.67 23.89 30.69
C ARG A 167 1.17 22.45 30.72
N ALA A 168 1.61 21.92 29.58
CA ALA A 168 2.04 20.54 29.44
C ALA A 168 3.10 20.11 30.49
N GLY A 169 4.09 20.96 30.77
CA GLY A 169 5.13 20.68 31.77
C GLY A 169 4.58 20.50 33.19
N PRO A 170 3.92 21.51 33.78
CA PRO A 170 3.29 21.39 35.10
C PRO A 170 2.28 20.23 35.20
N VAL A 171 1.44 20.05 34.16
CA VAL A 171 0.46 18.95 34.12
C VAL A 171 1.15 17.59 34.15
N ALA A 172 2.20 17.39 33.34
CA ALA A 172 2.94 16.14 33.34
C ALA A 172 3.61 15.86 34.70
N LEU A 173 4.19 16.87 35.36
CA LEU A 173 4.78 16.71 36.69
C LEU A 173 3.73 16.20 37.71
N GLN A 174 2.52 16.77 37.67
CA GLN A 174 1.42 16.34 38.52
C GLN A 174 0.99 14.90 38.22
N LEU A 175 0.72 14.56 36.95
CA LEU A 175 0.22 13.24 36.56
C LEU A 175 1.27 12.13 36.82
N LEU A 176 2.54 12.38 36.50
CA LEU A 176 3.62 11.42 36.68
C LEU A 176 3.87 11.07 38.15
N SER A 177 3.59 12.01 39.07
CA SER A 177 3.76 11.78 40.52
C SER A 177 2.84 10.67 41.05
N ALA A 178 1.71 10.43 40.39
CA ALA A 178 0.75 9.39 40.76
C ALA A 178 1.06 8.03 40.13
N MET A 179 1.79 7.98 39.01
CA MET A 179 2.02 6.74 38.26
C MET A 179 2.87 5.71 39.03
N THR A 180 2.37 4.47 39.06
CA THR A 180 3.01 3.32 39.71
C THR A 180 4.01 2.57 38.80
N ASP A 181 3.82 2.59 37.47
CA ASP A 181 4.76 2.02 36.50
C ASP A 181 6.01 2.91 36.38
N VAL A 182 7.12 2.45 36.98
CA VAL A 182 8.37 3.21 37.08
C VAL A 182 9.04 3.41 35.72
N ASP A 183 9.03 2.39 34.86
CA ASP A 183 9.73 2.43 33.58
C ASP A 183 8.98 3.32 32.59
N LEU A 184 7.65 3.19 32.53
CA LEU A 184 6.82 4.07 31.72
C LEU A 184 6.91 5.52 32.21
N ARG A 185 6.82 5.75 33.52
CA ARG A 185 6.94 7.08 34.10
C ARG A 185 8.27 7.72 33.72
N LYS A 186 9.38 6.97 33.76
CA LYS A 186 10.70 7.46 33.33
C LYS A 186 10.71 7.84 31.85
N ARG A 187 10.19 6.97 30.98
CA ARG A 187 10.11 7.24 29.53
C ARG A 187 9.29 8.49 29.21
N ILE A 188 8.13 8.66 29.84
CA ILE A 188 7.30 9.87 29.66
C ILE A 188 8.04 11.09 30.18
N ALA A 189 8.65 11.03 31.37
CA ALA A 189 9.41 12.15 31.92
C ALA A 189 10.55 12.59 31.00
N GLU A 190 11.34 11.66 30.46
CA GLU A 190 12.43 11.95 29.52
C GLU A 190 11.90 12.59 28.23
N ALA A 191 10.82 12.05 27.66
CA ALA A 191 10.17 12.58 26.46
C ALA A 191 9.61 14.00 26.69
N MET A 192 8.92 14.22 27.82
CA MET A 192 8.38 15.54 28.19
C MET A 192 9.48 16.57 28.38
N VAL A 193 10.59 16.21 29.04
CA VAL A 193 11.75 17.11 29.21
C VAL A 193 12.36 17.45 27.84
N GLY A 194 12.52 16.45 26.97
CA GLY A 194 13.03 16.64 25.61
C GLY A 194 12.14 17.55 24.75
N ALA A 195 10.82 17.37 24.84
CA ALA A 195 9.83 18.18 24.16
C ALA A 195 9.81 19.62 24.68
N MET A 196 9.66 19.82 25.99
CA MET A 196 9.53 21.15 26.58
C MET A 196 10.80 21.98 26.43
N ARG A 197 11.99 21.37 26.45
CA ARG A 197 13.25 22.06 26.17
C ARG A 197 13.26 22.71 24.77
N ARG A 198 12.62 22.09 23.78
CA ARG A 198 12.50 22.59 22.40
C ARG A 198 11.39 23.62 22.25
N VAL A 199 10.28 23.46 22.97
CA VAL A 199 9.13 24.40 22.92
C VAL A 199 9.43 25.71 23.67
N GLN A 200 10.08 25.65 24.82
CA GLN A 200 10.31 26.80 25.70
C GLN A 200 10.89 28.05 25.01
N PRO A 201 11.96 27.97 24.18
CA PRO A 201 12.48 29.15 23.49
C PRO A 201 11.53 29.72 22.43
N LEU A 202 10.58 28.93 21.93
CA LEU A 202 9.66 29.30 20.86
C LEU A 202 8.37 29.94 21.38
N MET A 203 8.03 29.76 22.67
CA MET A 203 6.75 30.18 23.27
C MET A 203 6.35 31.64 22.97
N PRO A 204 7.25 32.65 22.99
CA PRO A 204 6.89 34.04 22.71
C PRO A 204 6.45 34.28 21.25
N GLU A 205 6.83 33.40 20.32
CA GLU A 205 6.55 33.52 18.89
C GLU A 205 5.33 32.71 18.45
N LEU A 206 4.80 31.84 19.31
CA LEU A 206 3.63 31.02 19.01
C LEU A 206 2.35 31.87 19.06
N ARG A 207 1.53 31.80 17.99
CA ARG A 207 0.29 32.60 17.91
C ARG A 207 -0.73 32.11 18.91
N LEU A 208 -1.24 33.02 19.74
CA LEU A 208 -2.30 32.75 20.72
C LEU A 208 -3.67 33.18 20.17
N ARG A 209 -4.63 32.26 20.06
CA ARG A 209 -6.00 32.51 19.57
C ARG A 209 -7.00 31.53 20.16
N ALA A 210 -8.29 31.74 19.90
CA ALA A 210 -9.30 30.71 20.15
C ALA A 210 -9.04 29.48 19.27
N ILE A 211 -9.01 28.31 19.91
CA ILE A 211 -8.79 27.00 19.28
C ILE A 211 -9.71 25.97 19.92
N HIS A 212 -10.03 24.92 19.16
CA HIS A 212 -10.89 23.82 19.58
C HIS A 212 -10.15 22.80 20.46
N GLN A 213 -8.89 22.50 20.15
CA GLN A 213 -7.99 21.61 20.92
C GLN A 213 -8.40 20.15 21.02
N ASP A 214 -9.34 19.70 20.19
CA ASP A 214 -9.87 18.33 20.28
C ASP A 214 -10.43 17.80 18.93
N VAL A 215 -9.80 18.19 17.81
CA VAL A 215 -10.10 17.54 16.52
C VAL A 215 -9.36 16.21 16.46
N THR A 216 -10.01 15.16 16.94
CA THR A 216 -9.52 13.78 17.02
C THR A 216 -10.39 12.83 16.20
N ASP A 217 -9.91 11.62 15.95
CA ASP A 217 -10.66 10.52 15.32
C ASP A 217 -11.94 10.11 16.07
N ASP A 218 -12.02 10.39 17.38
CA ASP A 218 -13.20 10.23 18.25
C ASP A 218 -14.22 11.35 18.10
N ASN A 219 -13.76 12.58 17.93
CA ASN A 219 -14.61 13.77 17.98
C ASN A 219 -14.92 14.36 16.60
N VAL A 220 -14.69 13.57 15.55
CA VAL A 220 -15.14 13.85 14.18
C VAL A 220 -16.15 12.84 13.69
N VAL A 221 -17.04 13.29 12.81
CA VAL A 221 -17.95 12.43 12.08
C VAL A 221 -17.66 12.49 10.58
N SER A 222 -17.65 11.31 9.98
CA SER A 222 -17.27 11.11 8.59
C SER A 222 -18.45 10.64 7.75
N ARG A 223 -18.43 11.06 6.48
CA ARG A 223 -19.27 10.51 5.43
C ARG A 223 -18.50 9.41 4.70
N ALA A 224 -19.17 8.29 4.45
CA ALA A 224 -18.62 7.25 3.58
C ALA A 224 -18.79 7.67 2.11
N GLU A 225 -17.70 7.61 1.35
CA GLU A 225 -17.74 7.66 -0.10
C GLU A 225 -18.14 6.30 -0.69
N LYS A 226 -18.40 6.25 -2.01
CA LYS A 226 -18.83 5.02 -2.70
C LYS A 226 -17.90 3.82 -2.46
N GLY A 227 -16.59 4.04 -2.30
CA GLY A 227 -15.60 2.98 -2.02
C GLY A 227 -15.40 2.64 -0.54
N GLY A 228 -16.31 3.06 0.35
CA GLY A 228 -16.21 2.79 1.79
C GLY A 228 -15.19 3.66 2.54
N ARG A 229 -14.38 4.46 1.82
CA ARG A 229 -13.48 5.46 2.40
C ARG A 229 -14.27 6.49 3.21
N LEU A 230 -13.83 6.73 4.44
CA LEU A 230 -14.41 7.73 5.32
C LEU A 230 -13.73 9.09 5.10
N VAL A 231 -14.53 10.13 4.90
CA VAL A 231 -14.06 11.52 4.80
C VAL A 231 -14.67 12.32 5.94
N PRO A 232 -13.85 12.87 6.87
CA PRO A 232 -14.35 13.66 7.99
C PRO A 232 -14.91 15.00 7.52
N GLU A 233 -16.13 15.33 7.95
CA GLU A 233 -16.86 16.54 7.52
C GLU A 233 -17.37 17.40 8.68
N GLY A 234 -17.42 16.86 9.90
CA GLY A 234 -17.89 17.59 11.07
C GLY A 234 -17.23 17.23 12.39
N VAL A 235 -17.41 18.12 13.36
CA VAL A 235 -16.78 18.09 14.70
C VAL A 235 -17.88 18.21 15.75
N ILE A 236 -17.87 17.33 16.76
CA ILE A 236 -19.02 17.15 17.66
C ILE A 236 -18.83 17.64 19.09
N ASP A 237 -17.60 17.77 19.60
CA ASP A 237 -17.36 18.12 21.00
C ASP A 237 -16.50 19.37 21.20
N PHE A 238 -17.14 20.47 21.59
CA PHE A 238 -16.49 21.76 21.89
C PHE A 238 -16.07 21.89 23.36
N GLY A 239 -16.03 20.78 24.10
CA GLY A 239 -15.69 20.71 25.52
C GLY A 239 -14.33 21.30 25.88
N ASP A 240 -13.40 21.33 24.92
CA ASP A 240 -12.00 21.73 25.11
C ASP A 240 -11.64 23.10 24.50
N VAL A 241 -12.62 23.83 23.94
CA VAL A 241 -12.38 25.14 23.35
C VAL A 241 -11.76 26.11 24.38
N LEU A 242 -10.68 26.78 24.01
CA LEU A 242 -9.94 27.70 24.88
C LEU A 242 -9.10 28.70 24.06
N GLN A 243 -8.51 29.68 24.75
CA GLN A 243 -7.48 30.53 24.15
C GLN A 243 -6.10 29.86 24.29
N GLY A 244 -5.51 29.38 23.20
CA GLY A 244 -4.26 28.59 23.23
C GLY A 244 -3.39 28.81 21.99
N TRP A 245 -2.29 28.06 21.90
CA TRP A 245 -1.39 28.15 20.74
C TRP A 245 -2.04 27.53 19.50
N LEU A 246 -2.08 28.26 18.39
CA LEU A 246 -2.69 27.78 17.14
C LEU A 246 -2.15 26.41 16.70
N VAL A 247 -0.83 26.21 16.80
CA VAL A 247 -0.17 24.94 16.45
C VAL A 247 -0.63 23.76 17.32
N ALA A 248 -1.15 24.01 18.52
CA ALA A 248 -1.66 22.96 19.40
C ALA A 248 -2.88 22.24 18.78
N GLU A 249 -3.71 22.95 17.99
CA GLU A 249 -4.82 22.33 17.25
C GLU A 249 -4.31 21.19 16.36
N LEU A 250 -3.30 21.48 15.54
CA LEU A 250 -2.70 20.50 14.66
C LEU A 250 -1.94 19.42 15.44
N ALA A 251 -1.28 19.78 16.54
CA ALA A 251 -0.56 18.81 17.38
C ALA A 251 -1.52 17.76 17.96
N VAL A 252 -2.70 18.17 18.42
CA VAL A 252 -3.73 17.23 18.93
C VAL A 252 -4.24 16.33 17.80
N THR A 253 -4.59 16.90 16.64
CA THR A 253 -5.01 16.11 15.48
C THR A 253 -3.96 15.10 15.06
N CYS A 254 -2.69 15.51 14.96
CA CYS A 254 -1.60 14.62 14.60
C CYS A 254 -1.34 13.54 15.64
N ALA A 255 -1.44 13.85 16.94
CA ALA A 255 -1.29 12.86 18.00
C ALA A 255 -2.38 11.77 17.89
N SER A 256 -3.64 12.16 17.63
CA SER A 256 -4.74 11.20 17.46
C SER A 256 -4.56 10.25 16.28
N LEU A 257 -3.79 10.66 15.26
CA LEU A 257 -3.53 9.82 14.09
C LEU A 257 -2.50 8.72 14.36
N LEU A 258 -1.65 8.82 15.39
CA LEU A 258 -0.47 7.96 15.55
C LEU A 258 -0.77 6.49 15.91
N HIS A 259 -2.00 6.13 16.29
CA HIS A 259 -2.38 4.71 16.43
C HIS A 259 -2.88 4.09 15.12
N HIS A 260 -3.11 4.90 14.07
CA HIS A 260 -3.54 4.42 12.76
C HIS A 260 -2.39 4.13 11.78
N VAL A 261 -1.14 4.38 12.19
CA VAL A 261 0.01 4.46 11.27
C VAL A 261 0.90 3.22 11.23
N ASP A 262 0.55 2.16 11.96
CA ASP A 262 1.32 0.91 12.04
C ASP A 262 2.81 1.17 12.36
N GLY A 263 3.05 2.04 13.34
CA GLY A 263 4.40 2.37 13.82
C GLY A 263 5.19 3.39 13.01
N ASP A 264 4.67 3.92 11.89
CA ASP A 264 5.37 4.91 11.07
C ASP A 264 4.86 6.35 11.27
N PRO A 265 5.57 7.20 12.04
CA PRO A 265 5.12 8.55 12.32
C PRO A 265 5.02 9.44 11.07
N PHE A 266 5.67 9.11 9.95
CA PHE A 266 5.61 9.91 8.73
C PHE A 266 4.22 9.90 8.06
N ARG A 267 3.35 8.96 8.43
CA ARG A 267 1.98 8.87 7.87
C ARG A 267 1.08 10.04 8.30
N ILE A 268 1.47 10.87 9.28
CA ILE A 268 0.72 12.09 9.65
C ILE A 268 0.97 13.27 8.70
N LEU A 269 2.05 13.25 7.91
CA LEU A 269 2.48 14.38 7.08
C LEU A 269 1.41 14.89 6.10
N PRO A 270 0.52 14.06 5.52
CA PRO A 270 -0.62 14.55 4.74
C PRO A 270 -1.54 15.50 5.53
N ALA A 271 -1.79 15.24 6.81
CA ALA A 271 -2.59 16.11 7.67
C ALA A 271 -1.89 17.45 7.92
N VAL A 272 -0.58 17.42 8.18
CA VAL A 272 0.25 18.62 8.37
C VAL A 272 0.23 19.51 7.12
N LYS A 273 0.42 18.91 5.95
CA LYS A 273 0.38 19.61 4.66
C LYS A 273 -0.99 20.24 4.40
N ALA A 274 -2.07 19.50 4.64
CA ALA A 274 -3.43 19.98 4.44
C ALA A 274 -3.79 21.13 5.40
N PHE A 275 -3.43 21.00 6.69
CA PHE A 275 -3.61 22.07 7.66
C PHE A 275 -2.85 23.33 7.25
N HIS A 276 -1.56 23.20 6.89
CA HIS A 276 -0.72 24.33 6.49
C HIS A 276 -1.27 25.07 5.25
N ALA A 277 -1.89 24.35 4.31
CA ALA A 277 -2.51 24.96 3.13
C ALA A 277 -3.69 25.87 3.47
N VAL A 278 -4.42 25.58 4.56
CA VAL A 278 -5.56 26.39 5.04
C VAL A 278 -5.12 27.45 6.05
N CYS A 279 -4.26 27.08 6.99
CA CYS A 279 -3.75 27.93 8.06
C CYS A 279 -2.21 27.85 8.08
N PRO A 280 -1.50 28.70 7.30
CA PRO A 280 -0.06 28.63 7.18
C PRO A 280 0.65 28.81 8.52
N LEU A 281 1.52 27.86 8.86
CA LEU A 281 2.32 27.83 10.08
C LEU A 281 3.55 28.74 9.98
N THR A 282 3.89 29.41 11.09
CA THR A 282 5.15 30.14 11.24
C THR A 282 6.32 29.18 11.46
N GLU A 283 7.55 29.68 11.33
CA GLU A 283 8.75 28.89 11.59
C GLU A 283 8.81 28.35 13.03
N ALA A 284 8.47 29.19 14.01
CA ALA A 284 8.39 28.77 15.41
C ALA A 284 7.32 27.70 15.65
N GLU A 285 6.18 27.79 14.96
CA GLU A 285 5.11 26.79 15.06
C GLU A 285 5.53 25.46 14.42
N ILE A 286 6.21 25.48 13.27
CA ILE A 286 6.71 24.27 12.62
C ILE A 286 7.67 23.52 13.57
N LYS A 287 8.65 24.23 14.14
CA LYS A 287 9.61 23.66 15.10
C LYS A 287 8.97 23.19 16.40
N ALA A 288 7.87 23.81 16.82
CA ALA A 288 7.13 23.41 18.01
C ALA A 288 6.21 22.21 17.78
N LEU A 289 5.79 21.93 16.53
CA LEU A 289 4.74 20.95 16.24
C LEU A 289 5.05 19.54 16.75
N TRP A 290 6.16 18.94 16.32
CA TRP A 290 6.50 17.58 16.77
C TRP A 290 6.77 17.49 18.28
N PRO A 291 7.53 18.41 18.91
CA PRO A 291 7.59 18.49 20.38
C PRO A 291 6.24 18.54 21.08
N LEU A 292 5.28 19.31 20.56
CA LEU A 292 3.94 19.40 21.12
C LEU A 292 3.12 18.10 20.93
N ILE A 293 3.31 17.39 19.81
CA ILE A 293 2.72 16.05 19.58
C ILE A 293 3.24 15.06 20.64
N VAL A 294 4.56 15.02 20.87
CA VAL A 294 5.17 14.17 21.91
C VAL A 294 4.66 14.54 23.30
N ALA A 295 4.54 15.84 23.58
CA ALA A 295 4.00 16.31 24.86
C ALA A 295 2.54 15.88 25.05
N ARG A 296 1.70 16.01 24.02
CA ARG A 296 0.30 15.54 24.03
C ARG A 296 0.23 14.04 24.29
N ALA A 297 1.04 13.24 23.59
CA ALA A 297 1.09 11.79 23.75
C ALA A 297 1.46 11.37 25.19
N GLY A 298 2.47 12.03 25.78
CA GLY A 298 2.87 11.78 27.17
C GLY A 298 1.76 12.11 28.17
N ILE A 299 1.03 13.20 27.96
CA ILE A 299 -0.10 13.61 28.81
C ILE A 299 -1.26 12.63 28.69
N LEU A 300 -1.58 12.12 27.49
CA LEU A 300 -2.64 11.13 27.28
C LEU A 300 -2.41 9.88 28.14
N VAL A 301 -1.22 9.26 28.01
CA VAL A 301 -0.87 8.06 28.76
C VAL A 301 -0.85 8.30 30.27
N ALA A 302 -0.28 9.43 30.71
CA ALA A 302 -0.22 9.77 32.13
C ALA A 302 -1.62 10.06 32.71
N SER A 303 -2.51 10.66 31.92
CA SER A 303 -3.91 10.92 32.29
C SER A 303 -4.69 9.64 32.49
N SER A 304 -4.62 8.71 31.53
CA SER A 304 -5.35 7.45 31.61
C SER A 304 -4.87 6.58 32.76
N ALA A 305 -3.57 6.56 33.03
CA ALA A 305 -3.03 5.89 34.23
C ALA A 305 -3.65 6.46 35.51
N ARG A 306 -3.76 7.80 35.62
CA ARG A 306 -4.37 8.45 36.78
C ARG A 306 -5.87 8.18 36.89
N GLN A 307 -6.61 8.21 35.80
CA GLN A 307 -8.06 8.02 35.83
C GLN A 307 -8.43 6.59 36.21
N LEU A 308 -7.65 5.59 35.79
CA LEU A 308 -7.84 4.19 36.20
C LEU A 308 -7.53 3.95 37.68
N GLU A 309 -6.73 4.79 38.33
CA GLU A 309 -6.57 4.75 39.79
C GLU A 309 -7.80 5.30 40.53
N ILE A 310 -8.49 6.28 39.95
CA ILE A 310 -9.65 6.95 40.55
C ILE A 310 -10.93 6.12 40.33
N GLU A 311 -11.15 5.65 39.11
CA GLU A 311 -12.32 4.86 38.70
C GLU A 311 -11.84 3.62 37.91
N PRO A 312 -11.38 2.56 38.60
CA PRO A 312 -10.84 1.37 37.94
C PRO A 312 -11.80 0.71 36.96
N ASP A 313 -13.11 0.85 37.17
CA ASP A 313 -14.17 0.23 36.35
C ASP A 313 -14.60 1.09 35.14
N ASN A 314 -13.90 2.18 34.83
CA ASN A 314 -14.22 3.03 33.69
C ASN A 314 -13.84 2.37 32.36
N ALA A 315 -14.78 1.61 31.79
CA ALA A 315 -14.59 0.86 30.53
C ALA A 315 -14.17 1.74 29.33
N TYR A 316 -14.54 3.02 29.30
CA TYR A 316 -14.13 3.95 28.24
C TYR A 316 -12.63 4.23 28.30
N VAL A 317 -12.10 4.52 29.50
CA VAL A 317 -10.66 4.76 29.71
C VAL A 317 -9.85 3.48 29.51
N GLN A 318 -10.37 2.33 29.98
CA GLN A 318 -9.73 1.03 29.73
C GLN A 318 -9.62 0.72 28.23
N GLY A 319 -10.66 1.03 27.46
CA GLY A 319 -10.68 0.83 26.00
C GLY A 319 -9.69 1.70 25.24
N ASN A 320 -9.38 2.91 25.75
CA ASN A 320 -8.49 3.87 25.08
C ASN A 320 -7.03 3.74 25.49
N ALA A 321 -6.73 3.16 26.66
CA ALA A 321 -5.36 3.11 27.19
C ALA A 321 -4.36 2.41 26.25
N ALA A 322 -4.79 1.38 25.52
CA ALA A 322 -3.93 0.69 24.54
C ALA A 322 -3.59 1.59 23.35
N HIS A 323 -4.58 2.31 22.80
CA HIS A 323 -4.38 3.25 21.70
C HIS A 323 -3.47 4.41 22.10
N GLU A 324 -3.70 5.00 23.28
CA GLU A 324 -2.87 6.10 23.78
C GLU A 324 -1.42 5.65 24.03
N ARG A 325 -1.22 4.40 24.44
CA ARG A 325 0.12 3.83 24.56
C ARG A 325 0.80 3.71 23.20
N GLU A 326 0.08 3.23 22.18
CA GLU A 326 0.59 3.18 20.81
C GLU A 326 0.95 4.58 20.30
N ILE A 327 0.08 5.58 20.50
CA ILE A 327 0.36 6.99 20.16
C ILE A 327 1.70 7.45 20.76
N PHE A 328 1.92 7.18 22.05
CA PHE A 328 3.18 7.56 22.72
C PHE A 328 4.38 6.79 22.17
N ASP A 329 4.28 5.47 22.04
CA ASP A 329 5.38 4.63 21.54
C ASP A 329 5.79 5.04 20.11
N VAL A 330 4.83 5.40 19.23
CA VAL A 330 5.11 5.94 17.89
C VAL A 330 5.70 7.34 17.96
N ALA A 331 5.16 8.24 18.80
CA ALA A 331 5.66 9.61 18.93
C ALA A 331 7.14 9.68 19.38
N VAL A 332 7.60 8.70 20.18
CA VAL A 332 9.00 8.62 20.64
C VAL A 332 9.87 7.65 19.82
N SER A 333 9.34 7.07 18.74
CA SER A 333 10.05 6.07 17.92
C SER A 333 11.18 6.65 17.06
N VAL A 334 11.19 7.97 16.85
CA VAL A 334 12.14 8.69 16.00
C VAL A 334 12.70 9.94 16.69
N PRO A 335 13.91 10.40 16.35
CA PRO A 335 14.45 11.65 16.86
C PRO A 335 13.58 12.87 16.48
N PHE A 336 13.56 13.90 17.34
CA PHE A 336 12.80 15.13 17.08
C PHE A 336 13.23 15.80 15.78
N GLU A 337 14.54 15.85 15.53
CA GLU A 337 15.15 16.49 14.39
C GLU A 337 14.77 15.81 13.07
N LEU A 338 14.50 14.50 13.09
CA LEU A 338 14.07 13.78 11.89
C LEU A 338 12.69 14.25 11.46
N MET A 339 11.76 14.34 12.42
CA MET A 339 10.40 14.81 12.15
C MET A 339 10.36 16.31 11.86
N ASP A 340 11.25 17.10 12.44
CA ASP A 340 11.42 18.51 12.09
C ASP A 340 11.72 18.66 10.58
N HIS A 341 12.74 17.97 10.07
CA HIS A 341 13.05 17.98 8.64
C HIS A 341 11.91 17.42 7.77
N ALA A 342 11.26 16.33 8.20
CA ALA A 342 10.14 15.73 7.48
C ALA A 342 8.94 16.68 7.36
N ILE A 343 8.62 17.43 8.42
CA ILE A 343 7.54 18.41 8.42
C ILE A 343 7.86 19.59 7.49
N HIS A 344 9.09 20.13 7.55
CA HIS A 344 9.54 21.20 6.66
C HIS A 344 9.43 20.80 5.19
N GLN A 345 9.88 19.59 4.85
CA GLN A 345 9.77 19.01 3.52
C GLN A 345 8.31 18.86 3.08
N ALA A 346 7.43 18.33 3.93
CA ALA A 346 6.03 18.07 3.59
C ALA A 346 5.25 19.35 3.21
N ILE A 347 5.62 20.49 3.79
CA ILE A 347 5.02 21.81 3.50
C ILE A 347 5.77 22.61 2.43
N GLY A 348 6.83 22.04 1.83
CA GLY A 348 7.60 22.68 0.75
C GLY A 348 8.55 23.79 1.22
N LYS A 349 8.96 23.78 2.50
CA LYS A 349 10.04 24.63 3.00
C LYS A 349 11.32 23.81 3.03
N GLU A 350 12.13 23.92 1.98
CA GLU A 350 13.44 23.28 1.97
C GLU A 350 14.47 24.14 2.69
N ASP A 351 15.12 23.58 3.72
CA ASP A 351 16.34 24.16 4.27
C ASP A 351 17.51 23.98 3.31
N ALA A 352 18.52 24.86 3.40
CA ALA A 352 19.79 24.66 2.70
C ALA A 352 20.48 23.37 3.17
N SER A 353 21.23 22.70 2.30
CA SER A 353 22.06 21.55 2.72
C SER A 353 23.00 21.97 3.84
N PRO A 354 23.26 21.10 4.84
CA PRO A 354 24.19 21.44 5.91
C PRO A 354 25.55 21.80 5.30
N VAL A 355 26.05 23.00 5.63
CA VAL A 355 27.37 23.44 5.19
C VAL A 355 28.39 22.70 6.03
N LEU A 356 29.12 21.77 5.40
CA LEU A 356 30.23 21.09 6.05
C LEU A 356 31.36 22.12 6.31
N PRO A 357 32.05 22.03 7.46
CA PRO A 357 33.20 22.89 7.72
C PRO A 357 34.29 22.66 6.67
N GLU A 358 35.19 23.64 6.48
CA GLU A 358 36.38 23.44 5.65
C GLU A 358 37.17 22.25 6.21
N SER A 359 37.28 21.18 5.41
CA SER A 359 37.70 19.86 5.86
C SER A 359 38.89 19.36 5.05
N GLY A 360 39.86 18.76 5.72
CA GLY A 360 40.88 17.92 5.11
C GLY A 360 40.33 16.55 4.69
N ARG A 361 41.19 15.73 4.08
CA ARG A 361 40.84 14.35 3.70
C ARG A 361 41.02 13.40 4.89
N LEU A 362 40.03 12.53 5.10
CA LEU A 362 40.06 11.45 6.09
C LEU A 362 41.20 10.46 5.85
N MET A 363 41.54 10.22 4.58
CA MET A 363 42.57 9.29 4.12
C MET A 363 43.48 9.98 3.09
N PRO A 364 44.44 10.82 3.53
CA PRO A 364 45.26 11.61 2.60
C PRO A 364 46.17 10.74 1.71
N ASP A 365 46.52 9.54 2.16
CA ASP A 365 47.40 8.59 1.46
C ASP A 365 46.69 7.74 0.41
N VAL A 366 45.34 7.77 0.37
CA VAL A 366 44.54 7.07 -0.65
C VAL A 366 44.35 8.00 -1.85
N ASP A 367 44.66 7.50 -3.05
CA ASP A 367 44.41 8.22 -4.29
C ASP A 367 42.90 8.18 -4.63
N PRO A 368 42.17 9.32 -4.59
CA PRO A 368 40.73 9.37 -4.81
C PRO A 368 40.32 8.94 -6.22
N HIS A 369 41.23 9.03 -7.20
CA HIS A 369 40.95 8.62 -8.59
C HIS A 369 41.07 7.11 -8.80
N ARG A 370 41.53 6.36 -7.78
CA ARG A 370 41.77 4.91 -7.83
C ARG A 370 40.85 4.13 -6.90
N VAL A 371 39.79 4.73 -6.39
CA VAL A 371 38.79 4.04 -5.57
C VAL A 371 37.77 3.39 -6.49
N GLY A 372 37.67 2.05 -6.46
CA GLY A 372 36.64 1.31 -7.19
C GLY A 372 35.28 1.44 -6.51
N ILE A 373 34.28 1.98 -7.21
CA ILE A 373 32.91 2.09 -6.69
C ILE A 373 32.13 0.80 -7.01
N VAL A 374 31.59 0.16 -5.97
CA VAL A 374 30.70 -1.00 -6.11
C VAL A 374 29.26 -0.51 -6.23
N ASP A 375 28.61 -0.86 -7.33
CA ASP A 375 27.19 -0.59 -7.56
C ASP A 375 26.33 -1.69 -6.94
N LEU A 376 25.67 -1.36 -5.82
CA LEU A 376 24.77 -2.26 -5.09
C LEU A 376 23.29 -1.89 -5.33
N SER A 377 23.04 -0.97 -6.28
CA SER A 377 21.69 -0.61 -6.67
C SER A 377 20.97 -1.79 -7.32
N LEU A 378 19.66 -1.62 -7.52
CA LEU A 378 18.81 -2.61 -8.17
C LEU A 378 19.34 -3.09 -9.54
N LEU A 379 19.94 -2.17 -10.30
CA LEU A 379 20.47 -2.38 -11.65
C LEU A 379 21.95 -2.76 -11.67
N GLY A 380 22.57 -2.91 -10.49
CA GLY A 380 23.97 -3.28 -10.36
C GLY A 380 24.29 -4.58 -11.10
N PRO A 381 25.32 -4.60 -11.98
CA PRO A 381 25.62 -5.76 -12.82
C PRO A 381 26.18 -6.95 -12.02
N HIS A 382 26.52 -6.73 -10.75
CA HIS A 382 27.21 -7.69 -9.89
C HIS A 382 26.27 -8.57 -9.05
N LEU A 383 24.97 -8.34 -9.16
CA LEU A 383 23.95 -9.04 -8.37
C LEU A 383 23.02 -9.86 -9.27
N PRO A 384 23.47 -10.85 -10.07
CA PRO A 384 22.56 -11.69 -10.85
C PRO A 384 21.81 -12.70 -9.95
N ALA A 385 20.65 -13.17 -10.43
CA ALA A 385 19.85 -14.21 -9.79
C ALA A 385 19.55 -13.90 -8.30
N ASP A 386 19.95 -14.81 -7.40
CA ASP A 386 19.74 -14.78 -5.95
C ASP A 386 20.93 -14.22 -5.15
N ARG A 387 22.02 -13.78 -5.83
CA ARG A 387 23.27 -13.39 -5.13
C ARG A 387 23.08 -12.26 -4.13
N TRP A 388 22.13 -11.37 -4.35
CA TRP A 388 21.81 -10.27 -3.45
C TRP A 388 21.29 -10.70 -2.06
N HIS A 389 20.86 -11.95 -1.89
CA HIS A 389 20.39 -12.47 -0.61
C HIS A 389 21.49 -12.89 0.37
N TYR A 390 22.72 -13.13 -0.10
CA TYR A 390 23.78 -13.67 0.75
C TYR A 390 24.47 -12.54 1.54
N GLU A 391 24.61 -12.72 2.85
CA GLU A 391 25.17 -11.71 3.77
C GLU A 391 26.60 -11.26 3.42
N ASP A 392 27.40 -12.14 2.81
CA ASP A 392 28.79 -11.86 2.45
C ASP A 392 28.95 -11.12 1.10
N THR A 393 27.85 -10.88 0.38
CA THR A 393 27.88 -10.35 -1.00
C THR A 393 28.55 -9.00 -1.10
N GLU A 394 28.14 -8.02 -0.29
CA GLU A 394 28.73 -6.69 -0.34
C GLU A 394 30.23 -6.73 -0.02
N ALA A 395 30.61 -7.51 1.00
CA ALA A 395 32.00 -7.67 1.41
C ALA A 395 32.87 -8.30 0.32
N LEU A 396 32.38 -9.35 -0.36
CA LEU A 396 33.08 -10.00 -1.46
C LEU A 396 33.23 -9.07 -2.67
N LEU A 397 32.20 -8.30 -3.01
CA LEU A 397 32.24 -7.33 -4.10
C LEU A 397 33.22 -6.19 -3.80
N LEU A 398 33.19 -5.65 -2.59
CA LEU A 398 34.13 -4.64 -2.13
C LEU A 398 35.58 -5.15 -2.14
N GLN A 399 35.84 -6.35 -1.64
CA GLN A 399 37.18 -6.94 -1.69
C GLN A 399 37.66 -7.15 -3.12
N SER A 400 36.77 -7.61 -4.01
CA SER A 400 37.11 -7.80 -5.42
C SER A 400 37.47 -6.48 -6.09
N ALA A 401 36.67 -5.43 -5.87
CA ALA A 401 36.94 -4.09 -6.38
C ALA A 401 38.23 -3.50 -5.79
N ALA A 402 38.47 -3.70 -4.49
CA ALA A 402 39.67 -3.20 -3.81
C ALA A 402 40.94 -3.88 -4.34
N ARG A 403 40.90 -5.19 -4.61
CA ARG A 403 42.04 -5.91 -5.25
C ARG A 403 42.34 -5.39 -6.65
N ALA A 404 41.32 -4.93 -7.38
CA ALA A 404 41.48 -4.40 -8.74
C ALA A 404 42.01 -2.96 -8.75
N ALA A 405 41.53 -2.11 -7.85
CA ALA A 405 41.79 -0.67 -7.90
C ALA A 405 42.82 -0.17 -6.85
N GLY A 406 43.01 -0.92 -5.76
CA GLY A 406 43.83 -0.59 -4.59
C GLY A 406 43.00 -0.18 -3.37
N ALA A 407 41.79 0.32 -3.60
CA ALA A 407 40.77 0.63 -2.62
C ALA A 407 39.38 0.52 -3.26
N ALA A 408 38.35 0.24 -2.48
CA ALA A 408 36.98 0.26 -2.97
C ALA A 408 36.02 0.89 -1.97
N ALA A 409 34.90 1.40 -2.49
CA ALA A 409 33.84 2.02 -1.72
C ALA A 409 32.46 1.62 -2.23
N THR A 410 31.48 1.58 -1.33
CA THR A 410 30.05 1.64 -1.70
C THR A 410 29.63 3.09 -1.97
N ARG A 411 28.38 3.30 -2.40
CA ARG A 411 27.81 4.64 -2.50
C ARG A 411 27.00 5.04 -1.26
N TYR A 412 27.04 6.33 -0.92
CA TYR A 412 26.13 6.98 0.00
C TYR A 412 24.81 7.29 -0.70
N GLY A 413 23.69 7.14 0.01
CA GLY A 413 22.36 7.38 -0.52
C GLY A 413 21.88 6.34 -1.53
N GLU A 414 22.60 5.24 -1.71
CA GLU A 414 22.21 4.15 -2.60
C GLU A 414 21.10 3.31 -1.96
N PHE A 415 20.05 3.01 -2.73
CA PHE A 415 19.08 1.98 -2.36
C PHE A 415 19.68 0.61 -2.66
N ARG A 416 20.17 -0.08 -1.62
CA ARG A 416 20.90 -1.34 -1.78
C ARG A 416 19.93 -2.51 -1.89
N LEU A 417 20.03 -3.26 -2.99
CA LEU A 417 19.19 -4.46 -3.21
C LEU A 417 19.47 -5.57 -2.19
N THR A 418 20.69 -5.62 -1.64
CA THR A 418 21.10 -6.52 -0.56
C THR A 418 20.33 -6.31 0.75
N GLU A 419 19.75 -5.12 0.96
CA GLU A 419 18.88 -4.82 2.10
C GLU A 419 17.39 -5.05 1.82
N THR A 420 17.04 -5.47 0.60
CA THR A 420 15.69 -5.89 0.29
C THR A 420 15.32 -7.14 1.10
N ARG A 421 14.07 -7.18 1.57
CA ARG A 421 13.47 -8.34 2.23
C ARG A 421 12.18 -8.72 1.52
N LEU A 422 12.00 -10.01 1.28
CA LEU A 422 10.80 -10.56 0.65
C LEU A 422 9.67 -10.69 1.67
N LEU A 423 8.43 -10.70 1.17
CA LEU A 423 7.22 -10.95 1.96
C LEU A 423 7.13 -10.03 3.20
N GLN A 424 7.40 -8.74 3.01
CA GLN A 424 7.29 -7.72 4.05
C GLN A 424 6.12 -6.78 3.78
N ALA A 425 5.25 -6.62 4.78
CA ALA A 425 4.18 -5.63 4.74
C ALA A 425 4.73 -4.20 4.80
N LYS A 426 5.82 -4.00 5.55
CA LYS A 426 6.48 -2.69 5.74
C LYS A 426 7.60 -2.51 4.72
N PRO A 427 7.81 -1.30 4.19
CA PRO A 427 8.95 -1.00 3.34
C PRO A 427 10.29 -1.32 4.03
N PRO A 428 11.27 -1.91 3.33
CA PRO A 428 12.58 -2.22 3.90
C PRO A 428 13.44 -0.94 4.08
N GLN A 429 14.44 -1.02 4.96
CA GLN A 429 15.45 0.01 5.14
C GLN A 429 16.59 -0.19 4.13
N THR A 430 16.46 0.41 2.95
CA THR A 430 17.38 0.16 1.83
C THR A 430 18.31 1.32 1.53
N LEU A 431 18.01 2.54 1.98
CA LEU A 431 18.82 3.72 1.71
C LEU A 431 20.05 3.75 2.61
N ALA A 432 21.25 3.59 2.05
CA ALA A 432 22.49 3.70 2.81
C ALA A 432 22.78 5.14 3.26
N LEU A 433 22.95 5.36 4.57
CA LEU A 433 23.37 6.64 5.15
C LEU A 433 24.89 6.68 5.46
N HIS A 434 25.64 5.75 4.89
CA HIS A 434 27.07 5.56 5.16
C HIS A 434 27.81 5.12 3.89
N VAL A 435 29.13 5.19 3.95
CA VAL A 435 30.03 4.59 2.95
C VAL A 435 30.85 3.50 3.63
N ASP A 436 30.80 2.30 3.08
CA ASP A 436 31.72 1.22 3.46
C ASP A 436 32.92 1.23 2.53
N LEU A 437 34.11 1.13 3.11
CA LEU A 437 35.39 1.15 2.44
C LEU A 437 36.09 -0.19 2.65
N CYS A 438 36.73 -0.70 1.60
CA CYS A 438 37.67 -1.81 1.67
C CYS A 438 39.06 -1.30 1.27
N LEU A 439 39.98 -1.36 2.23
CA LEU A 439 41.30 -0.72 2.20
C LEU A 439 42.37 -1.73 2.61
N HIS A 440 43.64 -1.45 2.31
CA HIS A 440 44.73 -2.23 2.88
C HIS A 440 44.85 -2.01 4.39
N GLY A 441 45.23 -3.04 5.14
CA GLY A 441 45.55 -2.91 6.56
C GLY A 441 46.64 -1.87 6.79
N GLN A 442 46.67 -1.28 7.98
CA GLN A 442 47.57 -0.18 8.35
C GLN A 442 47.35 1.15 7.58
N THR A 443 46.32 1.26 6.73
CA THR A 443 45.96 2.55 6.11
C THR A 443 45.66 3.58 7.19
N ALA A 444 46.35 4.72 7.16
CA ALA A 444 46.23 5.78 8.17
C ALA A 444 44.91 6.57 8.00
N VAL A 445 44.25 6.82 9.13
CA VAL A 445 43.01 7.62 9.20
C VAL A 445 43.29 8.90 9.99
N HIS A 446 42.98 10.04 9.40
CA HIS A 446 43.30 11.37 9.91
C HIS A 446 42.03 12.17 10.25
N ALA A 447 42.11 13.07 11.22
CA ALA A 447 41.02 13.99 11.55
C ALA A 447 40.81 14.98 10.38
N PRO A 448 39.66 14.96 9.68
CA PRO A 448 39.38 15.93 8.62
C PRO A 448 39.17 17.35 9.16
N PHE A 449 38.82 17.50 10.43
CA PHE A 449 38.62 18.79 11.11
C PHE A 449 39.04 18.69 12.58
N ALA A 450 39.29 19.85 13.21
CA ALA A 450 39.57 19.90 14.64
C ALA A 450 38.30 19.63 15.46
N GLY A 451 38.43 18.91 16.58
CA GLY A 451 37.28 18.52 17.38
C GLY A 451 37.61 17.66 18.61
N GLN A 452 36.56 17.15 19.24
CA GLN A 452 36.64 16.22 20.35
C GLN A 452 36.47 14.79 19.85
N LEU A 453 37.42 13.93 20.20
CA LEU A 453 37.41 12.52 19.87
C LEU A 453 36.85 11.73 21.05
N HIS A 454 35.86 10.89 20.78
CA HIS A 454 35.19 10.04 21.76
C HIS A 454 35.12 8.60 21.29
N GLN A 455 35.21 7.64 22.21
CA GLN A 455 34.91 6.25 21.92
C GLN A 455 33.56 5.84 22.51
N ARG A 456 32.63 5.40 21.65
CA ARG A 456 31.29 4.98 22.07
C ARG A 456 30.85 3.75 21.31
N ARG A 457 30.51 2.67 22.03
CA ARG A 457 29.94 1.43 21.46
C ARG A 457 30.79 0.83 20.32
N GLY A 458 32.12 0.84 20.46
CA GLY A 458 33.05 0.32 19.45
C GLY A 458 33.23 1.21 18.21
N ARG A 459 32.70 2.44 18.24
CA ARG A 459 32.92 3.47 17.22
C ARG A 459 33.84 4.56 17.75
N LEU A 460 34.64 5.12 16.85
CA LEU A 460 35.35 6.36 17.09
C LEU A 460 34.49 7.52 16.55
N ILE A 461 34.19 8.50 17.39
CA ILE A 461 33.36 9.64 17.03
C ILE A 461 34.17 10.92 17.15
N LEU A 462 34.37 11.63 16.05
CA LEU A 462 35.01 12.95 16.04
C LEU A 462 33.93 14.03 15.90
N SER A 463 33.80 14.87 16.93
CA SER A 463 32.75 15.88 17.03
C SER A 463 33.29 17.29 16.95
N THR A 464 32.63 18.12 16.13
CA THR A 464 32.81 19.58 16.10
C THR A 464 31.45 20.26 16.22
N GLN A 465 31.38 21.59 16.12
CA GLN A 465 30.13 22.32 16.22
C GLN A 465 29.20 21.97 15.03
N GLY A 466 28.16 21.18 15.31
CA GLY A 466 27.11 20.83 14.33
C GLY A 466 27.46 19.69 13.36
N LEU A 467 28.58 18.98 13.57
CA LEU A 467 28.96 17.83 12.76
C LEU A 467 29.71 16.78 13.58
N HIS A 468 29.33 15.53 13.37
CA HIS A 468 29.83 14.36 14.08
C HIS A 468 30.21 13.29 13.06
N LEU A 469 31.47 12.88 13.04
CA LEU A 469 32.00 11.83 12.18
C LEU A 469 32.07 10.52 12.96
N HIS A 470 31.30 9.52 12.52
CA HIS A 470 31.26 8.18 13.08
C HIS A 470 32.11 7.24 12.22
N LEU A 471 33.09 6.59 12.84
CA LEU A 471 33.98 5.62 12.21
C LEU A 471 33.83 4.26 12.92
N LEU A 472 33.63 3.21 12.14
CA LEU A 472 33.60 1.82 12.59
C LEU A 472 34.62 1.01 11.80
N GLY A 473 35.25 0.01 12.42
CA GLY A 473 36.26 -0.83 11.78
C GLY A 473 37.65 -0.18 11.74
N ILE A 474 37.98 0.64 12.74
CA ILE A 474 39.31 1.25 12.89
C ILE A 474 39.93 0.93 14.25
N GLU A 475 41.25 0.77 14.27
CA GLU A 475 42.07 0.74 15.49
C GLU A 475 42.41 2.18 15.90
N PRO A 476 41.91 2.68 17.04
CA PRO A 476 42.16 4.04 17.48
C PRO A 476 43.64 4.29 17.78
N ALA A 477 44.17 5.45 17.39
CA ALA A 477 45.54 5.85 17.72
C ALA A 477 45.71 6.19 19.22
N ARG A 478 44.61 6.49 19.91
CA ARG A 478 44.55 6.78 21.34
C ARG A 478 43.33 6.08 21.94
N LEU A 479 43.46 5.57 23.16
CA LEU A 479 42.37 4.89 23.88
C LEU A 479 41.51 5.83 24.74
N GLU A 480 42.00 7.03 25.01
CA GLU A 480 41.33 8.04 25.84
C GLU A 480 40.67 9.12 24.98
N ASP A 481 39.54 9.64 25.44
CA ASP A 481 38.87 10.80 24.85
C ASP A 481 39.79 12.03 24.90
N GLY A 482 39.75 12.87 23.87
CA GLY A 482 40.58 14.08 23.83
C GLY A 482 40.42 14.94 22.59
N SER A 483 40.99 16.14 22.64
CA SER A 483 41.01 17.07 21.51
C SER A 483 42.04 16.65 20.46
N VAL A 484 41.68 16.80 19.19
CA VAL A 484 42.56 16.58 18.03
C VAL A 484 42.51 17.79 17.10
N GLU A 485 43.63 18.09 16.45
CA GLU A 485 43.73 19.10 15.41
C GLU A 485 43.44 18.49 14.02
N ALA A 486 43.04 19.32 13.06
CA ALA A 486 42.86 18.88 11.69
C ALA A 486 44.18 18.32 11.13
N GLY A 487 44.14 17.13 10.55
CA GLY A 487 45.32 16.41 10.03
C GLY A 487 45.99 15.46 11.04
N ASP A 488 45.63 15.50 12.32
CA ASP A 488 46.13 14.53 13.31
C ASP A 488 45.71 13.11 12.94
N ARG A 489 46.60 12.13 13.14
CA ARG A 489 46.26 10.71 12.97
C ARG A 489 45.37 10.26 14.12
N ILE A 490 44.17 9.79 13.80
CA ILE A 490 43.16 9.34 14.77
C ILE A 490 43.01 7.82 14.83
N GLY A 491 43.48 7.09 13.81
CA GLY A 491 43.47 5.62 13.82
C GLY A 491 44.11 4.99 12.59
N THR A 492 43.95 3.68 12.48
CA THR A 492 44.34 2.87 11.32
C THR A 492 43.31 1.81 11.00
N VAL A 493 43.27 1.40 9.73
CA VAL A 493 42.54 0.20 9.32
C VAL A 493 43.22 -1.05 9.92
N PRO A 494 42.49 -1.94 10.61
CA PRO A 494 43.04 -3.15 11.23
C PRO A 494 43.68 -4.10 10.22
N GLY A 495 44.64 -4.90 10.68
CA GLY A 495 45.29 -5.98 9.91
C GLY A 495 46.62 -5.59 9.26
N ASP A 496 47.31 -6.59 8.69
CA ASP A 496 48.61 -6.41 8.03
C ASP A 496 48.49 -5.59 6.74
N ALA A 497 49.58 -4.92 6.33
CA ALA A 497 49.60 -4.08 5.12
C ALA A 497 49.21 -4.83 3.82
N SER A 498 49.41 -6.15 3.77
CA SER A 498 49.01 -6.99 2.63
C SER A 498 47.57 -7.48 2.71
N ALA A 499 46.92 -7.39 3.88
CA ALA A 499 45.53 -7.80 4.07
C ALA A 499 44.57 -6.65 3.73
N LEU A 500 43.30 -6.99 3.48
CA LEU A 500 42.22 -6.00 3.32
C LEU A 500 41.45 -5.89 4.64
N GLY A 501 41.17 -4.65 5.05
CA GLY A 501 40.30 -4.30 6.16
C GLY A 501 39.09 -3.49 5.69
N PHE A 502 38.06 -3.46 6.53
CA PHE A 502 36.82 -2.74 6.27
C PHE A 502 36.66 -1.57 7.23
N MET A 503 36.24 -0.42 6.71
CA MET A 503 35.93 0.77 7.49
C MET A 503 34.60 1.35 7.03
N ARG A 504 33.72 1.69 7.97
CA ARG A 504 32.48 2.43 7.70
C ARG A 504 32.62 3.88 8.12
N VAL A 505 32.18 4.78 7.24
CA VAL A 505 32.20 6.23 7.44
C VAL A 505 30.79 6.77 7.36
N GLN A 506 30.36 7.48 8.40
CA GLN A 506 29.03 8.08 8.48
C GLN A 506 29.11 9.45 9.17
N LEU A 507 28.35 10.43 8.67
CA LEU A 507 28.24 11.74 9.30
C LEU A 507 26.90 11.87 10.02
N CYS A 508 26.84 12.72 11.04
CA CYS A 508 25.60 13.18 11.66
C CYS A 508 25.69 14.67 12.00
N THR A 509 24.60 15.42 11.83
CA THR A 509 24.52 16.85 12.20
C THR A 509 24.06 17.08 13.63
N ALA A 510 23.69 16.02 14.36
CA ALA A 510 23.18 16.09 15.72
C ALA A 510 23.95 15.15 16.68
N ALA A 511 24.55 15.72 17.74
CA ALA A 511 25.44 15.00 18.65
C ALA A 511 24.78 13.81 19.38
N GLU A 512 23.49 13.94 19.69
CA GLU A 512 22.75 12.96 20.47
C GLU A 512 22.15 11.84 19.60
N ILE A 513 22.23 11.95 18.27
CA ILE A 513 21.68 10.97 17.33
C ILE A 513 22.79 10.02 16.90
N ASP A 514 22.51 8.72 17.03
CA ASP A 514 23.27 7.67 16.36
C ASP A 514 22.51 7.29 15.08
N PRO A 515 22.89 7.83 13.90
CA PRO A 515 22.12 7.59 12.68
C PRO A 515 22.13 6.10 12.34
N PRO A 516 21.01 5.53 11.87
CA PRO A 516 20.99 4.14 11.45
C PRO A 516 21.88 3.97 10.21
N PRO A 517 22.42 2.77 9.95
CA PRO A 517 23.18 2.53 8.72
C PRO A 517 22.28 2.64 7.48
N PHE A 518 21.00 2.29 7.61
CA PHE A 518 20.01 2.34 6.55
C PHE A 518 18.73 3.03 6.99
N ALA A 519 18.09 3.75 6.07
CA ALA A 519 16.77 4.35 6.26
C ALA A 519 15.74 3.75 5.30
N VAL A 520 14.47 3.84 5.68
CA VAL A 520 13.35 3.52 4.77
C VAL A 520 13.22 4.61 3.69
N PRO A 521 12.84 4.27 2.44
CA PRO A 521 12.85 5.21 1.33
C PRO A 521 12.06 6.51 1.53
N HIS A 522 10.86 6.46 2.10
CA HIS A 522 10.06 7.67 2.31
C HIS A 522 10.62 8.61 3.39
N GLN A 523 11.57 8.15 4.21
CA GLN A 523 12.30 8.98 5.17
C GLN A 523 13.63 9.49 4.62
N ALA A 524 13.98 9.12 3.37
CA ALA A 524 15.32 9.33 2.82
C ALA A 524 15.77 10.79 2.84
N GLU A 525 14.92 11.71 2.41
CA GLU A 525 15.29 13.13 2.36
C GLU A 525 15.55 13.70 3.76
N ALA A 526 14.69 13.41 4.74
CA ALA A 526 14.88 13.85 6.12
C ALA A 526 16.16 13.27 6.73
N TRP A 527 16.44 11.98 6.51
CA TRP A 527 17.67 11.35 6.99
C TRP A 527 18.93 11.89 6.30
N ARG A 528 18.90 12.20 5.00
CA ARG A 528 20.04 12.78 4.29
C ARG A 528 20.40 14.19 4.81
N ARG A 529 19.47 14.88 5.48
CA ARG A 529 19.75 16.14 6.20
C ARG A 529 20.46 15.88 7.54
N LEU A 530 20.01 14.86 8.27
CA LEU A 530 20.60 14.47 9.56
C LEU A 530 21.93 13.75 9.44
N SER A 531 22.12 12.99 8.37
CA SER A 531 23.28 12.16 8.13
C SER A 531 23.76 12.42 6.70
N PRO A 532 24.45 13.55 6.43
CA PRO A 532 24.82 13.98 5.09
C PRO A 532 25.94 13.12 4.49
N SER A 533 26.18 13.31 3.18
CA SER A 533 27.22 12.57 2.45
C SER A 533 28.62 12.79 3.05
N PRO A 534 29.41 11.73 3.25
CA PRO A 534 30.82 11.85 3.62
C PRO A 534 31.74 12.15 2.43
N GLY A 535 31.23 12.26 1.19
CA GLY A 535 32.04 12.51 -0.02
C GLY A 535 33.07 13.64 0.11
N PRO A 536 32.70 14.81 0.68
CA PRO A 536 33.65 15.91 0.87
C PRO A 536 34.86 15.59 1.77
N ILE A 537 34.71 14.76 2.80
CA ILE A 537 35.83 14.33 3.67
C ILE A 537 36.58 13.12 3.10
N LEU A 538 35.94 12.32 2.24
CA LEU A 538 36.56 11.20 1.54
C LEU A 538 37.40 11.66 0.34
N GLY A 539 37.02 12.76 -0.30
CA GLY A 539 37.75 13.37 -1.41
C GLY A 539 37.48 12.74 -2.78
N PHE A 540 36.43 11.93 -2.92
CA PHE A 540 35.96 11.36 -4.19
C PHE A 540 34.42 11.35 -4.25
N ASP A 541 33.85 11.22 -5.46
CA ASP A 541 32.41 11.12 -5.65
C ASP A 541 31.91 9.73 -5.25
N CYS A 542 31.17 9.68 -4.14
CA CYS A 542 30.58 8.47 -3.60
C CYS A 542 29.04 8.54 -3.54
N ASP A 543 28.41 9.56 -4.13
CA ASP A 543 26.97 9.74 -4.00
C ASP A 543 26.21 8.96 -5.07
N ALA A 544 25.17 8.23 -4.64
CA ALA A 544 24.27 7.58 -5.57
C ALA A 544 23.35 8.60 -6.24
N PRO A 545 23.10 8.45 -7.57
CA PRO A 545 22.13 9.29 -8.25
C PRO A 545 20.73 9.04 -7.66
N PRO A 546 19.92 10.09 -7.43
CA PRO A 546 18.56 9.91 -6.95
C PRO A 546 17.68 9.21 -8.01
N PRO A 547 16.72 8.37 -7.61
CA PRO A 547 15.73 7.83 -8.54
C PRO A 547 14.95 8.93 -9.25
N GLN A 548 14.66 8.73 -10.55
CA GLN A 548 13.93 9.70 -11.37
C GLN A 548 12.52 9.20 -11.73
N ALA A 549 11.85 8.51 -10.81
CA ALA A 549 10.59 7.80 -11.07
C ALA A 549 9.47 8.71 -11.64
N ALA A 550 9.23 9.87 -11.02
CA ALA A 550 8.21 10.81 -11.48
C ALA A 550 8.53 11.37 -12.88
N ALA A 551 9.77 11.81 -13.10
CA ALA A 551 10.21 12.34 -14.39
C ALA A 551 10.16 11.27 -15.50
N LEU A 552 10.45 10.00 -15.17
CA LEU A 552 10.33 8.88 -16.10
C LEU A 552 8.86 8.59 -16.44
N LEU A 553 7.96 8.63 -15.46
CA LEU A 553 6.53 8.48 -15.69
C LEU A 553 5.98 9.58 -16.59
N ASP A 554 6.39 10.84 -16.38
CA ASP A 554 6.02 11.96 -17.25
C ASP A 554 6.55 11.79 -18.68
N ARG A 555 7.79 11.31 -18.83
CA ARG A 555 8.35 10.95 -20.16
C ARG A 555 7.52 9.86 -20.82
N ARG A 556 7.12 8.82 -20.07
CA ARG A 556 6.24 7.75 -20.56
C ARG A 556 4.90 8.30 -21.03
N GLN A 557 4.23 9.14 -20.23
CA GLN A 557 2.92 9.70 -20.58
C GLN A 557 2.95 10.59 -21.85
N ARG A 558 4.11 11.21 -22.15
CA ARG A 558 4.30 12.01 -23.38
C ARG A 558 4.47 11.18 -24.65
N HIS A 559 5.04 9.98 -24.54
CA HIS A 559 5.47 9.20 -25.73
C HIS A 559 4.77 7.85 -25.89
N PHE A 560 4.15 7.32 -24.85
CA PHE A 560 3.41 6.06 -24.88
C PHE A 560 1.92 6.32 -25.09
N ALA A 561 1.31 5.62 -26.05
CA ALA A 561 -0.06 5.92 -26.47
C ALA A 561 -1.05 5.71 -25.31
N ARG A 562 -1.93 6.70 -25.08
CA ARG A 562 -2.92 6.71 -23.98
C ARG A 562 -3.80 5.45 -23.86
N PRO A 563 -4.20 4.74 -24.93
CA PRO A 563 -4.94 3.49 -24.81
C PRO A 563 -4.17 2.39 -24.04
N GLN A 564 -2.84 2.46 -23.99
CA GLN A 564 -2.01 1.53 -23.24
C GLN A 564 -1.87 2.00 -21.78
N LYS A 565 -2.84 1.60 -20.96
CA LYS A 565 -2.95 2.00 -19.55
C LYS A 565 -1.80 1.46 -18.70
N ASN A 566 -1.53 2.13 -17.59
CA ASN A 566 -0.71 1.62 -16.48
C ASN A 566 -1.61 1.12 -15.36
N TYR A 567 -1.09 0.18 -14.56
CA TYR A 567 -1.68 -0.14 -13.27
C TYR A 567 -1.45 1.01 -12.30
N TYR A 568 -2.43 1.26 -11.42
CA TYR A 568 -2.40 2.29 -10.38
C TYR A 568 -2.28 3.73 -10.89
N ARG A 569 -2.74 4.69 -10.07
CA ARG A 569 -2.59 6.13 -10.38
C ARG A 569 -1.13 6.59 -10.28
N LYS A 570 -0.40 6.05 -9.31
CA LYS A 570 1.03 6.31 -9.06
C LYS A 570 1.78 4.96 -9.07
N PRO A 571 2.07 4.39 -10.24
CA PRO A 571 2.73 3.08 -10.33
C PRO A 571 4.13 3.12 -9.72
N PRO A 572 4.57 2.08 -8.98
CA PRO A 572 5.98 1.91 -8.64
C PRO A 572 6.81 1.72 -9.91
N GLN A 573 8.06 2.22 -9.90
CA GLN A 573 9.00 2.00 -10.99
C GLN A 573 9.68 0.64 -10.81
N ILE A 574 9.16 -0.39 -11.49
CA ILE A 574 9.67 -1.76 -11.44
C ILE A 574 10.73 -1.97 -12.52
N GLU A 575 11.93 -2.38 -12.12
CA GLU A 575 13.06 -2.58 -13.06
C GLU A 575 13.75 -3.95 -12.89
N ARG A 576 13.31 -4.76 -11.92
CA ARG A 576 13.85 -6.10 -11.67
C ARG A 576 12.74 -7.03 -11.18
N GLY A 577 12.90 -8.32 -11.46
CA GLY A 577 12.07 -9.37 -10.88
C GLY A 577 12.87 -10.64 -10.61
N TRP A 578 12.40 -11.44 -9.66
CA TRP A 578 12.98 -12.73 -9.27
C TRP A 578 11.87 -13.65 -8.78
N LYS A 579 11.69 -14.81 -9.43
CA LYS A 579 10.59 -15.75 -9.15
C LYS A 579 9.23 -15.04 -9.16
N GLU A 580 8.43 -15.14 -8.11
CA GLU A 580 7.14 -14.46 -7.94
C GLU A 580 7.24 -12.99 -7.47
N HIS A 581 8.43 -12.39 -7.45
CA HIS A 581 8.64 -11.04 -6.92
C HIS A 581 9.05 -10.02 -7.98
N LEU A 582 8.56 -8.80 -7.81
CA LEU A 582 8.94 -7.59 -8.55
C LEU A 582 9.61 -6.61 -7.60
N PHE A 583 10.61 -5.87 -8.08
CA PHE A 583 11.37 -4.93 -7.25
C PHE A 583 11.33 -3.54 -7.86
N ASP A 584 11.04 -2.54 -7.02
CA ASP A 584 11.19 -1.15 -7.42
C ASP A 584 12.62 -0.63 -7.21
N VAL A 585 12.89 0.54 -7.80
CA VAL A 585 14.19 1.23 -7.72
C VAL A 585 14.61 1.67 -6.32
N GLU A 586 13.69 1.60 -5.34
CA GLU A 586 13.97 1.89 -3.93
C GLU A 586 14.27 0.61 -3.14
N GLY A 587 14.26 -0.56 -3.80
CA GLY A 587 14.56 -1.86 -3.21
C GLY A 587 13.38 -2.49 -2.48
N ARG A 588 12.14 -2.03 -2.70
CA ARG A 588 10.95 -2.70 -2.18
C ARG A 588 10.60 -3.90 -3.05
N ALA A 589 10.43 -5.05 -2.42
CA ALA A 589 9.90 -6.25 -3.06
C ALA A 589 8.37 -6.25 -2.99
N TYR A 590 7.75 -6.58 -4.12
CA TYR A 590 6.32 -6.78 -4.27
C TYR A 590 6.05 -8.22 -4.67
N LEU A 591 5.12 -8.88 -3.96
CA LEU A 591 4.58 -10.16 -4.40
C LEU A 591 3.68 -9.94 -5.63
N ASP A 592 4.00 -10.64 -6.72
CA ASP A 592 3.30 -10.55 -7.98
C ASP A 592 2.19 -11.58 -8.08
N MET A 593 0.96 -11.13 -7.83
CA MET A 593 -0.22 -11.99 -7.88
C MET A 593 -1.00 -11.86 -9.19
N VAL A 594 -0.48 -11.13 -10.19
CA VAL A 594 -1.21 -10.79 -11.41
C VAL A 594 -0.54 -11.20 -12.72
N ASN A 595 0.74 -11.61 -12.75
CA ASN A 595 1.41 -11.90 -14.02
C ASN A 595 1.45 -13.39 -14.39
N ASN A 596 0.53 -13.82 -15.28
CA ASN A 596 0.56 -15.14 -15.92
C ASN A 596 1.37 -15.18 -17.22
N VAL A 597 1.89 -14.03 -17.67
CA VAL A 597 2.83 -13.97 -18.80
C VAL A 597 4.17 -14.59 -18.40
N THR A 598 4.64 -14.28 -17.19
CA THR A 598 5.87 -14.83 -16.62
C THR A 598 5.59 -16.15 -15.89
N ILE A 599 5.16 -17.18 -16.63
CA ILE A 599 4.68 -18.44 -16.07
C ILE A 599 5.71 -19.18 -15.19
N VAL A 600 7.01 -19.12 -15.51
CA VAL A 600 8.07 -19.81 -14.74
C VAL A 600 8.77 -18.90 -13.71
N GLY A 601 8.28 -17.67 -13.53
CA GLY A 601 8.89 -16.69 -12.63
C GLY A 601 9.87 -15.74 -13.33
N HIS A 602 10.05 -14.58 -12.71
CA HIS A 602 10.88 -13.49 -13.20
C HIS A 602 12.37 -13.82 -13.09
N GLY A 603 13.16 -13.37 -14.08
CA GLY A 603 14.62 -13.48 -14.04
C GLY A 603 15.17 -14.91 -14.06
N HIS A 604 14.43 -15.89 -14.61
CA HIS A 604 14.82 -17.29 -14.59
C HIS A 604 16.18 -17.54 -15.29
N PRO A 605 17.22 -18.05 -14.59
CA PRO A 605 18.58 -18.10 -15.10
C PRO A 605 18.75 -19.05 -16.30
N ARG A 606 18.11 -20.23 -16.27
CA ARG A 606 18.12 -21.19 -17.40
C ARG A 606 17.57 -20.57 -18.69
N LEU A 607 16.45 -19.87 -18.61
CA LEU A 607 15.84 -19.20 -19.76
C LEU A 607 16.74 -18.07 -20.30
N SER A 608 17.25 -17.21 -19.42
CA SER A 608 18.17 -16.12 -19.82
C SER A 608 19.41 -16.66 -20.55
N ALA A 609 20.02 -17.72 -20.02
CA ALA A 609 21.18 -18.35 -20.64
C ALA A 609 20.86 -18.99 -22.00
N ALA A 610 19.73 -19.70 -22.11
CA ALA A 610 19.31 -20.35 -23.36
C ALA A 610 19.05 -19.31 -24.47
N VAL A 611 18.34 -18.23 -24.15
CA VAL A 611 18.05 -17.13 -25.07
C VAL A 611 19.34 -16.42 -25.48
N GLY A 612 20.18 -16.03 -24.53
CA GLY A 612 21.44 -15.35 -24.81
C GLY A 612 22.36 -16.17 -25.72
N ARG A 613 22.44 -17.49 -25.47
CA ARG A 613 23.18 -18.42 -26.33
C ARG A 613 22.59 -18.45 -27.74
N GLN A 614 21.28 -18.65 -27.90
CA GLN A 614 20.68 -18.75 -29.24
C GLN A 614 20.79 -17.43 -30.02
N TRP A 615 20.69 -16.28 -29.34
CA TRP A 615 20.93 -14.96 -29.94
C TRP A 615 22.35 -14.78 -30.47
N SER A 616 23.35 -15.37 -29.82
CA SER A 616 24.73 -15.35 -30.33
C SER A 616 24.96 -16.23 -31.57
N LEU A 617 24.02 -17.13 -31.90
CA LEU A 617 24.15 -18.10 -32.99
C LEU A 617 23.34 -17.71 -34.23
N LEU A 618 22.01 -17.71 -34.14
CA LEU A 618 21.11 -17.45 -35.27
C LEU A 618 19.73 -17.03 -34.80
N ASN A 619 19.18 -16.01 -35.47
CA ASN A 619 17.76 -15.75 -35.47
C ASN A 619 17.26 -15.27 -36.82
N THR A 620 16.33 -16.01 -37.41
CA THR A 620 15.75 -15.74 -38.72
C THR A 620 14.34 -16.30 -38.81
N ASN A 621 13.68 -16.15 -39.95
CA ASN A 621 12.33 -16.68 -40.18
C ASN A 621 12.30 -18.19 -40.41
N SER A 622 11.11 -18.80 -40.26
CA SER A 622 10.84 -20.24 -40.38
C SER A 622 10.78 -20.81 -41.80
N ARG A 623 11.14 -20.04 -42.84
CA ARG A 623 11.37 -20.61 -44.19
C ARG A 623 12.70 -21.34 -44.30
N PHE A 624 13.64 -21.03 -43.42
CA PHE A 624 14.88 -21.78 -43.29
C PHE A 624 14.67 -23.01 -42.40
N HIS A 625 15.44 -24.06 -42.65
CA HIS A 625 15.36 -25.31 -41.90
C HIS A 625 16.32 -25.29 -40.69
N TYR A 626 15.81 -25.57 -39.50
CA TYR A 626 16.59 -25.68 -38.26
C TYR A 626 15.89 -26.61 -37.26
N ALA A 627 16.67 -27.26 -36.40
CA ALA A 627 16.16 -28.28 -35.48
C ALA A 627 15.14 -27.74 -34.48
N ALA A 628 15.37 -26.55 -33.93
CA ALA A 628 14.57 -26.00 -32.83
C ALA A 628 13.08 -25.84 -33.20
N VAL A 629 12.74 -25.44 -34.43
CA VAL A 629 11.32 -25.31 -34.83
C VAL A 629 10.65 -26.68 -34.97
N ALA A 630 11.34 -27.68 -35.51
CA ALA A 630 10.81 -29.03 -35.64
C ALA A 630 10.57 -29.66 -34.26
N GLU A 631 11.57 -29.60 -33.37
CA GLU A 631 11.49 -30.13 -32.01
C GLU A 631 10.40 -29.43 -31.19
N PHE A 632 10.28 -28.10 -31.32
CA PHE A 632 9.27 -27.37 -30.59
C PHE A 632 7.85 -27.71 -31.07
N SER A 633 7.63 -27.78 -32.40
CA SER A 633 6.35 -28.20 -32.96
C SER A 633 5.98 -29.64 -32.55
N GLU A 634 6.94 -30.56 -32.56
CA GLU A 634 6.73 -31.94 -32.11
C GLU A 634 6.29 -32.01 -30.64
N ARG A 635 6.99 -31.29 -29.75
CA ARG A 635 6.64 -31.27 -28.32
C ARG A 635 5.31 -30.60 -28.03
N LEU A 636 4.93 -29.58 -28.79
CA LEU A 636 3.59 -28.97 -28.68
C LEU A 636 2.50 -29.94 -29.10
N ALA A 637 2.65 -30.61 -30.24
CA ALA A 637 1.70 -31.61 -30.71
C ALA A 637 1.56 -32.78 -29.72
N ALA A 638 2.67 -33.22 -29.10
CA ALA A 638 2.68 -34.28 -28.10
C ALA A 638 1.93 -33.92 -26.79
N LEU A 639 1.75 -32.63 -26.50
CA LEU A 639 0.96 -32.14 -25.38
C LEU A 639 -0.53 -32.00 -25.71
N ALA A 640 -0.91 -32.05 -26.99
CA ALA A 640 -2.31 -31.95 -27.39
C ALA A 640 -3.00 -33.33 -27.39
N PRO A 641 -4.35 -33.37 -27.28
CA PRO A 641 -5.09 -34.62 -27.42
C PRO A 641 -4.84 -35.32 -28.76
N GLU A 642 -5.08 -36.64 -28.78
CA GLU A 642 -4.90 -37.46 -29.98
C GLU A 642 -5.66 -36.87 -31.20
N GLY A 643 -4.94 -36.74 -32.32
CA GLY A 643 -5.46 -36.19 -33.58
C GLY A 643 -5.12 -34.72 -33.84
N LEU A 644 -4.70 -33.95 -32.83
CA LEU A 644 -4.24 -32.56 -33.00
C LEU A 644 -2.73 -32.53 -33.23
N ASP A 645 -2.30 -32.92 -34.43
CA ASP A 645 -0.90 -33.20 -34.79
C ASP A 645 -0.18 -32.06 -35.54
N THR A 646 -0.87 -30.96 -35.84
CA THR A 646 -0.37 -29.91 -36.73
C THR A 646 -0.28 -28.57 -36.02
N VAL A 647 0.89 -27.91 -36.09
CA VAL A 647 1.20 -26.68 -35.34
C VAL A 647 1.51 -25.51 -36.28
N PHE A 648 0.85 -24.37 -36.05
CA PHE A 648 1.24 -23.07 -36.58
C PHE A 648 1.84 -22.21 -35.48
N LEU A 649 2.96 -21.53 -35.75
CA LEU A 649 3.62 -20.65 -34.80
C LEU A 649 3.39 -19.17 -35.17
N VAL A 650 3.03 -18.38 -34.17
CA VAL A 650 2.71 -16.95 -34.24
C VAL A 650 3.35 -16.20 -33.06
N ASN A 651 3.07 -14.90 -32.90
CA ASN A 651 3.77 -14.04 -31.95
C ASN A 651 2.89 -13.58 -30.77
N SER A 652 1.58 -13.85 -30.80
CA SER A 652 0.66 -13.45 -29.73
C SER A 652 -0.61 -14.30 -29.72
N GLY A 653 -1.39 -14.20 -28.64
CA GLY A 653 -2.72 -14.83 -28.56
C GLY A 653 -3.72 -14.24 -29.56
N SER A 654 -3.64 -12.94 -29.86
CA SER A 654 -4.48 -12.30 -30.87
C SER A 654 -4.20 -12.86 -32.27
N GLU A 655 -2.92 -13.05 -32.64
CA GLU A 655 -2.56 -13.71 -33.90
C GLU A 655 -3.01 -15.18 -33.93
N ALA A 656 -2.93 -15.89 -32.79
CA ALA A 656 -3.37 -17.27 -32.70
C ALA A 656 -4.89 -17.39 -32.92
N ASN A 657 -5.68 -16.52 -32.28
CA ASN A 657 -7.13 -16.51 -32.42
C ASN A 657 -7.58 -16.03 -33.81
N ASP A 658 -6.92 -15.01 -34.40
CA ASP A 658 -7.18 -14.62 -35.79
C ASP A 658 -6.95 -15.79 -36.76
N LEU A 659 -5.84 -16.54 -36.58
CA LEU A 659 -5.53 -17.71 -37.40
C LEU A 659 -6.52 -18.86 -37.16
N ALA A 660 -6.93 -19.10 -35.90
CA ALA A 660 -7.92 -20.13 -35.57
C ALA A 660 -9.28 -19.85 -36.23
N ILE A 661 -9.74 -18.59 -36.21
CA ILE A 661 -10.97 -18.17 -36.92
C ILE A 661 -10.82 -18.36 -38.43
N ARG A 662 -9.65 -18.02 -38.99
CA ARG A 662 -9.38 -18.21 -40.42
C ARG A 662 -9.37 -19.69 -40.81
N LEU A 663 -8.80 -20.56 -39.99
CA LEU A 663 -8.82 -22.01 -40.17
C LEU A 663 -10.25 -22.56 -40.11
N ALA A 664 -11.07 -22.07 -39.18
CA ALA A 664 -12.48 -22.42 -39.09
C ALA A 664 -13.24 -22.06 -40.37
N TRP A 665 -13.02 -20.84 -40.91
CA TRP A 665 -13.61 -20.43 -42.19
C TRP A 665 -13.18 -21.31 -43.35
N ALA A 666 -11.88 -21.57 -43.50
CA ALA A 666 -11.37 -22.37 -44.61
C ALA A 666 -11.88 -23.82 -44.59
N TYR A 667 -11.97 -24.42 -43.39
CA TYR A 667 -12.42 -25.81 -43.24
C TYR A 667 -13.93 -25.99 -43.44
N SER A 668 -14.74 -25.11 -42.84
CA SER A 668 -16.21 -25.18 -42.92
C SER A 668 -16.79 -24.63 -44.22
N GLY A 669 -16.07 -23.73 -44.89
CA GLY A 669 -16.59 -22.92 -45.99
C GLY A 669 -17.58 -21.83 -45.57
N ALA A 670 -17.78 -21.61 -44.27
CA ALA A 670 -18.75 -20.66 -43.72
C ALA A 670 -18.08 -19.49 -43.00
N ARG A 671 -18.87 -18.50 -42.53
CA ARG A 671 -18.35 -17.29 -41.87
C ARG A 671 -18.82 -17.09 -40.45
N SER A 672 -20.00 -17.59 -40.09
CA SER A 672 -20.61 -17.29 -38.79
C SER A 672 -19.85 -17.98 -37.65
N VAL A 673 -19.45 -17.20 -36.65
CA VAL A 673 -18.75 -17.69 -35.45
C VAL A 673 -19.59 -17.36 -34.23
N VAL A 674 -19.87 -18.36 -33.42
CA VAL A 674 -20.49 -18.17 -32.10
C VAL A 674 -19.38 -17.91 -31.08
N SER A 675 -19.52 -16.85 -30.29
CA SER A 675 -18.64 -16.54 -29.17
C SER A 675 -19.49 -16.25 -27.94
N LEU A 676 -18.86 -16.06 -26.80
CA LEU A 676 -19.58 -15.78 -25.57
C LEU A 676 -19.49 -14.29 -25.20
N LEU A 677 -20.46 -13.79 -24.43
CA LEU A 677 -20.39 -12.46 -23.82
C LEU A 677 -19.25 -12.40 -22.78
N GLU A 678 -18.85 -11.19 -22.35
CA GLU A 678 -17.78 -10.92 -21.37
C GLU A 678 -16.37 -11.48 -21.71
N ALA A 679 -16.22 -12.21 -22.81
CA ALA A 679 -15.01 -12.92 -23.21
C ALA A 679 -13.97 -11.97 -23.82
N TYR A 680 -12.69 -12.34 -23.72
CA TYR A 680 -11.59 -11.63 -24.36
C TYR A 680 -10.67 -12.61 -25.11
N HIS A 681 -10.58 -12.43 -26.43
CA HIS A 681 -9.78 -13.24 -27.33
C HIS A 681 -8.66 -12.45 -28.02
N GLY A 682 -8.63 -11.12 -27.90
CA GLY A 682 -7.54 -10.31 -28.44
C GLY A 682 -7.98 -8.93 -28.93
N TRP A 683 -7.06 -8.23 -29.56
CA TRP A 683 -7.25 -6.84 -30.01
C TRP A 683 -7.06 -6.64 -31.53
N THR A 684 -6.65 -7.68 -32.26
CA THR A 684 -6.60 -7.65 -33.74
C THR A 684 -8.01 -7.76 -34.32
N VAL A 685 -8.21 -7.43 -35.59
CA VAL A 685 -9.55 -7.27 -36.18
C VAL A 685 -10.47 -8.47 -35.96
N ALA A 686 -9.99 -9.71 -36.15
CA ALA A 686 -10.85 -10.90 -35.99
C ALA A 686 -10.99 -11.34 -34.52
N SER A 687 -9.92 -11.29 -33.73
CA SER A 687 -9.94 -11.65 -32.32
C SER A 687 -10.71 -10.64 -31.46
N ASP A 688 -10.60 -9.33 -31.73
CA ASP A 688 -11.47 -8.32 -31.14
C ASP A 688 -12.91 -8.57 -31.57
N ALA A 689 -13.18 -8.89 -32.85
CA ALA A 689 -14.53 -9.15 -33.35
C ALA A 689 -15.31 -10.18 -32.51
N VAL A 690 -14.65 -11.21 -31.98
CA VAL A 690 -15.30 -12.21 -31.09
C VAL A 690 -15.19 -11.90 -29.59
N SER A 691 -14.49 -10.82 -29.21
CA SER A 691 -14.35 -10.32 -27.83
C SER A 691 -15.48 -9.36 -27.47
N THR A 692 -16.01 -9.49 -26.25
CA THR A 692 -17.26 -8.84 -25.84
C THR A 692 -17.20 -8.18 -24.46
N SER A 693 -16.06 -8.25 -23.76
CA SER A 693 -15.85 -7.54 -22.49
C SER A 693 -15.95 -6.02 -22.66
N ILE A 694 -16.80 -5.41 -21.84
CA ILE A 694 -16.97 -3.95 -21.80
C ILE A 694 -15.89 -3.26 -20.96
N ALA A 695 -15.20 -3.99 -20.07
CA ALA A 695 -14.03 -3.47 -19.37
C ALA A 695 -12.87 -3.16 -20.32
N ASP A 696 -12.66 -4.01 -21.33
CA ASP A 696 -11.62 -3.85 -22.35
C ASP A 696 -12.07 -2.88 -23.47
N ASN A 697 -13.29 -3.05 -23.97
CA ASN A 697 -13.88 -2.20 -25.00
C ASN A 697 -15.33 -1.83 -24.63
N PRO A 698 -15.58 -0.61 -24.12
CA PRO A 698 -16.93 -0.18 -23.72
C PRO A 698 -17.97 -0.18 -24.85
N GLN A 699 -17.55 -0.24 -26.12
CA GLN A 699 -18.41 -0.30 -27.29
C GLN A 699 -18.53 -1.73 -27.85
N ALA A 700 -18.02 -2.75 -27.15
CA ALA A 700 -17.95 -4.09 -27.70
C ALA A 700 -19.33 -4.60 -28.12
N LEU A 701 -20.38 -4.37 -27.34
CA LEU A 701 -21.73 -4.89 -27.65
C LEU A 701 -22.41 -4.22 -28.85
N THR A 702 -21.94 -3.05 -29.28
CA THR A 702 -22.53 -2.28 -30.40
C THR A 702 -21.71 -2.33 -31.69
N THR A 703 -20.50 -2.91 -31.64
CA THR A 703 -19.52 -2.85 -32.74
C THR A 703 -19.19 -4.20 -33.36
N ARG A 704 -19.76 -5.31 -32.86
CA ARG A 704 -19.50 -6.65 -33.41
C ARG A 704 -20.01 -6.78 -34.85
N PRO A 705 -19.22 -7.36 -35.78
CA PRO A 705 -19.65 -7.56 -37.16
C PRO A 705 -20.72 -8.64 -37.29
N GLN A 706 -21.48 -8.63 -38.38
CA GLN A 706 -22.62 -9.54 -38.61
C GLN A 706 -22.29 -11.03 -38.61
N TRP A 707 -21.02 -11.40 -38.82
CA TRP A 707 -20.58 -12.79 -38.79
C TRP A 707 -20.30 -13.29 -37.36
N VAL A 708 -20.35 -12.44 -36.34
CA VAL A 708 -20.17 -12.81 -34.94
C VAL A 708 -21.51 -12.89 -34.24
N HIS A 709 -21.72 -13.97 -33.51
CA HIS A 709 -22.97 -14.29 -32.83
C HIS A 709 -22.70 -14.53 -31.34
N PRO A 710 -22.62 -13.47 -30.52
CA PRO A 710 -22.41 -13.61 -29.09
C PRO A 710 -23.61 -14.26 -28.41
N VAL A 711 -23.35 -15.16 -27.46
CA VAL A 711 -24.37 -15.77 -26.59
C VAL A 711 -24.03 -15.52 -25.12
N VAL A 712 -25.04 -15.66 -24.27
CA VAL A 712 -24.93 -15.41 -22.82
C VAL A 712 -23.79 -16.23 -22.19
N SER A 713 -23.00 -15.57 -21.35
CA SER A 713 -21.87 -16.18 -20.64
C SER A 713 -22.35 -17.07 -19.51
N PRO A 714 -21.87 -18.32 -19.44
CA PRO A 714 -22.12 -19.16 -18.28
C PRO A 714 -21.45 -18.59 -17.03
N ASN A 715 -22.27 -18.20 -16.05
CA ASN A 715 -21.80 -17.73 -14.74
C ASN A 715 -22.81 -18.18 -13.68
N THR A 716 -22.51 -19.28 -13.02
CA THR A 716 -23.40 -19.95 -12.06
C THR A 716 -23.62 -19.16 -10.76
N TYR A 717 -22.81 -18.12 -10.51
CA TYR A 717 -22.91 -17.27 -9.33
C TYR A 717 -23.76 -16.01 -9.58
N ARG A 718 -23.38 -15.19 -10.57
CA ARG A 718 -23.99 -13.88 -10.84
C ARG A 718 -24.90 -13.86 -12.06
N GLY A 719 -24.69 -14.79 -13.00
CA GLY A 719 -25.36 -14.81 -14.29
C GLY A 719 -26.89 -14.95 -14.20
N PRO A 720 -27.59 -14.87 -15.34
CA PRO A 720 -29.05 -14.96 -15.37
C PRO A 720 -29.58 -16.34 -14.94
N TYR A 721 -28.76 -17.39 -15.06
CA TYR A 721 -29.08 -18.73 -14.58
C TYR A 721 -28.06 -19.12 -13.50
N ARG A 722 -28.53 -19.38 -12.27
CA ARG A 722 -27.67 -19.57 -11.10
C ARG A 722 -27.80 -20.97 -10.52
N GLY A 723 -26.77 -21.40 -9.80
CA GLY A 723 -26.73 -22.70 -9.13
C GLY A 723 -26.41 -23.87 -10.06
N GLU A 724 -26.35 -25.07 -9.48
CA GLU A 724 -25.86 -26.28 -10.14
C GLU A 724 -26.74 -26.77 -11.30
N SER A 725 -28.04 -26.43 -11.31
CA SER A 725 -28.97 -26.84 -12.36
C SER A 725 -28.97 -25.93 -13.60
N SER A 726 -28.13 -24.89 -13.63
CA SER A 726 -28.14 -23.85 -14.66
C SER A 726 -27.55 -24.26 -16.02
N THR A 727 -26.84 -25.39 -16.12
CA THR A 727 -26.20 -25.84 -17.38
C THR A 727 -27.19 -25.90 -18.54
N GLY A 728 -28.38 -26.48 -18.30
CA GLY A 728 -29.39 -26.68 -19.34
C GLY A 728 -29.87 -25.38 -19.97
N ASP A 729 -30.05 -24.33 -19.15
CA ASP A 729 -30.49 -23.01 -19.61
C ASP A 729 -29.42 -22.32 -20.48
N TYR A 730 -28.14 -22.40 -20.05
CA TYR A 730 -27.02 -21.87 -20.82
C TYR A 730 -26.84 -22.60 -22.16
N VAL A 731 -26.97 -23.93 -22.18
CA VAL A 731 -26.94 -24.71 -23.43
C VAL A 731 -28.15 -24.35 -24.31
N GLY A 732 -29.32 -24.16 -23.73
CA GLY A 732 -30.53 -23.74 -24.43
C GLY A 732 -30.38 -22.40 -25.13
N ALA A 733 -29.70 -21.43 -24.50
CA ALA A 733 -29.40 -20.14 -25.12
C ALA A 733 -28.47 -20.27 -26.35
N VAL A 734 -27.50 -21.19 -26.31
CA VAL A 734 -26.65 -21.51 -27.47
C VAL A 734 -27.49 -22.18 -28.56
N ALA A 735 -28.31 -23.17 -28.20
CA ALA A 735 -29.17 -23.89 -29.13
C ALA A 735 -30.09 -22.95 -29.90
N ALA A 736 -30.76 -22.03 -29.20
CA ALA A 736 -31.63 -21.03 -29.82
C ALA A 736 -30.89 -20.14 -30.82
N LYS A 737 -29.65 -19.71 -30.51
CA LYS A 737 -28.84 -18.92 -31.44
C LYS A 737 -28.42 -19.74 -32.67
N LEU A 738 -28.09 -21.02 -32.49
CA LEU A 738 -27.76 -21.91 -33.61
C LEU A 738 -28.98 -22.16 -34.52
N GLU A 739 -30.17 -22.34 -33.95
CA GLU A 739 -31.43 -22.48 -34.71
C GLU A 739 -31.73 -21.22 -35.53
N GLU A 740 -31.54 -20.02 -34.96
CA GLU A 740 -31.66 -18.75 -35.68
C GLU A 740 -30.68 -18.65 -36.87
N LEU A 741 -29.45 -19.16 -36.72
CA LEU A 741 -28.48 -19.18 -37.82
C LEU A 741 -28.91 -20.14 -38.94
N ASP A 742 -29.44 -21.31 -38.58
CA ASP A 742 -29.95 -22.29 -39.51
C ASP A 742 -31.13 -21.72 -40.32
N GLU A 743 -32.07 -21.06 -39.65
CA GLU A 743 -33.22 -20.40 -40.29
C GLU A 743 -32.82 -19.29 -41.26
N ASN A 744 -31.74 -18.57 -40.95
CA ASN A 744 -31.19 -17.51 -41.79
C ASN A 744 -30.30 -18.04 -42.94
N GLY A 745 -30.06 -19.36 -43.01
CA GLY A 745 -29.21 -19.99 -44.02
C GLY A 745 -27.73 -19.61 -43.92
N GLY A 746 -27.30 -19.02 -42.80
CA GLY A 746 -25.92 -18.65 -42.54
C GLY A 746 -25.17 -19.87 -42.01
N GLY A 747 -24.34 -20.50 -42.85
CA GLY A 747 -23.52 -21.63 -42.41
C GLY A 747 -22.67 -21.30 -41.17
N LEU A 748 -22.40 -22.30 -40.35
CA LEU A 748 -21.62 -22.15 -39.12
C LEU A 748 -20.15 -22.50 -39.37
N ALA A 749 -19.26 -21.53 -39.11
CA ALA A 749 -17.83 -21.76 -39.16
C ALA A 749 -17.29 -22.43 -37.90
N GLY A 750 -17.76 -21.98 -36.74
CA GLY A 750 -17.33 -22.56 -35.48
C GLY A 750 -17.80 -21.83 -34.25
N PHE A 751 -17.30 -22.32 -33.12
CA PHE A 751 -17.50 -21.76 -31.78
C PHE A 751 -16.14 -21.51 -31.12
N ILE A 752 -15.98 -20.36 -30.48
CA ILE A 752 -14.76 -19.99 -29.75
C ILE A 752 -15.10 -19.65 -28.29
N CYS A 753 -14.35 -20.19 -27.35
CA CYS A 753 -14.48 -19.87 -25.93
C CYS A 753 -13.16 -20.04 -25.16
N GLU A 754 -13.00 -19.26 -24.10
CA GLU A 754 -12.07 -19.59 -23.01
C GLU A 754 -12.62 -20.81 -22.25
N ALA A 755 -11.79 -21.81 -21.94
CA ALA A 755 -12.24 -23.02 -21.23
C ALA A 755 -12.61 -22.74 -19.76
N VAL A 756 -11.94 -21.76 -19.15
CA VAL A 756 -12.31 -21.12 -17.89
C VAL A 756 -12.23 -19.62 -18.16
N TYR A 757 -13.23 -18.86 -17.74
CA TYR A 757 -13.34 -17.44 -18.05
C TYR A 757 -12.25 -16.63 -17.37
N GLY A 758 -11.15 -16.43 -18.08
CA GLY A 758 -10.00 -15.75 -17.56
C GLY A 758 -10.27 -14.26 -17.36
N ASN A 759 -10.95 -13.62 -18.30
CA ASN A 759 -11.24 -12.20 -18.22
C ASN A 759 -12.22 -11.82 -17.10
N ALA A 760 -13.24 -12.64 -16.89
CA ALA A 760 -14.23 -12.44 -15.82
C ALA A 760 -13.72 -12.82 -14.42
N GLY A 761 -12.50 -13.34 -14.29
CA GLY A 761 -11.86 -13.61 -13.00
C GLY A 761 -11.83 -15.08 -12.58
N GLY A 762 -11.62 -15.99 -13.54
CA GLY A 762 -11.45 -17.42 -13.26
C GLY A 762 -12.76 -18.15 -13.06
N ILE A 763 -13.83 -17.72 -13.73
CA ILE A 763 -15.16 -18.32 -13.58
C ILE A 763 -15.20 -19.63 -14.37
N PRO A 764 -15.44 -20.79 -13.71
CA PRO A 764 -15.54 -22.06 -14.40
C PRO A 764 -16.84 -22.16 -15.21
N LEU A 765 -16.79 -22.92 -16.31
CA LEU A 765 -18.00 -23.24 -17.06
C LEU A 765 -18.83 -24.28 -16.29
N PRO A 766 -20.16 -24.23 -16.35
CA PRO A 766 -20.99 -25.22 -15.68
C PRO A 766 -20.74 -26.61 -16.29
N PRO A 767 -20.72 -27.69 -15.47
CA PRO A 767 -20.37 -29.03 -15.94
C PRO A 767 -21.18 -29.49 -17.14
N GLY A 768 -20.51 -30.03 -18.17
CA GLY A 768 -21.12 -30.58 -19.38
C GLY A 768 -21.50 -29.53 -20.44
N TYR A 769 -21.23 -28.24 -20.19
CA TYR A 769 -21.56 -27.17 -21.12
C TYR A 769 -20.83 -27.31 -22.46
N LEU A 770 -19.50 -27.46 -22.45
CA LEU A 770 -18.72 -27.58 -23.69
C LEU A 770 -19.05 -28.86 -24.46
N GLU A 771 -19.31 -29.97 -23.76
CA GLU A 771 -19.68 -31.24 -24.40
C GLU A 771 -20.95 -31.06 -25.25
N ALA A 772 -21.99 -30.45 -24.67
CA ALA A 772 -23.25 -30.20 -25.35
C ALA A 772 -23.07 -29.23 -26.53
N VAL A 773 -22.36 -28.11 -26.33
CA VAL A 773 -22.13 -27.09 -27.36
C VAL A 773 -21.31 -27.65 -28.52
N TYR A 774 -20.20 -28.35 -28.25
CA TYR A 774 -19.34 -28.89 -29.30
C TYR A 774 -20.09 -29.91 -30.17
N ARG A 775 -20.95 -30.73 -29.56
CA ARG A 775 -21.84 -31.65 -30.30
C ARG A 775 -22.77 -30.89 -31.26
N MET A 776 -23.40 -29.80 -30.80
CA MET A 776 -24.31 -29.00 -31.63
C MET A 776 -23.60 -28.26 -32.76
N VAL A 777 -22.38 -27.77 -32.51
CA VAL A 777 -21.54 -27.08 -33.52
C VAL A 777 -21.09 -28.05 -34.60
N ARG A 778 -20.57 -29.21 -34.22
CA ARG A 778 -20.10 -30.24 -35.17
C ARG A 778 -21.21 -30.84 -36.01
N ALA A 779 -22.43 -30.97 -35.46
CA ALA A 779 -23.60 -31.40 -36.22
C ALA A 779 -23.93 -30.48 -37.41
N ARG A 780 -23.43 -29.23 -37.40
CA ARG A 780 -23.57 -28.23 -38.46
C ARG A 780 -22.32 -28.05 -39.33
N GLY A 781 -21.29 -28.89 -39.13
CA GLY A 781 -20.03 -28.84 -39.87
C GLY A 781 -19.05 -27.76 -39.40
N GLY A 782 -19.37 -27.04 -38.32
CA GLY A 782 -18.45 -26.07 -37.70
C GLY A 782 -17.37 -26.74 -36.85
N VAL A 783 -16.34 -25.98 -36.48
CA VAL A 783 -15.24 -26.43 -35.60
C VAL A 783 -15.27 -25.75 -34.23
N CYS A 784 -14.71 -26.41 -33.23
CA CYS A 784 -14.64 -25.91 -31.86
C CYS A 784 -13.23 -25.42 -31.52
N ILE A 785 -13.10 -24.13 -31.16
CA ILE A 785 -11.85 -23.46 -30.83
C ILE A 785 -11.77 -23.27 -29.32
N ALA A 786 -10.76 -23.88 -28.69
CA ALA A 786 -10.43 -23.63 -27.29
C ALA A 786 -9.35 -22.55 -27.18
N ASP A 787 -9.70 -21.42 -26.58
CA ASP A 787 -8.75 -20.37 -26.22
C ASP A 787 -8.10 -20.71 -24.87
N GLU A 788 -6.87 -21.21 -24.94
CA GLU A 788 -6.06 -21.65 -23.81
C GLU A 788 -5.03 -20.59 -23.39
N VAL A 789 -5.14 -19.35 -23.89
CA VAL A 789 -4.14 -18.30 -23.66
C VAL A 789 -4.03 -17.91 -22.18
N GLN A 790 -5.11 -17.97 -21.41
CA GLN A 790 -5.11 -17.62 -19.97
C GLN A 790 -4.79 -18.82 -19.06
N VAL A 791 -5.32 -20.00 -19.39
CA VAL A 791 -5.46 -21.14 -18.46
C VAL A 791 -4.77 -22.42 -18.90
N GLY A 792 -4.20 -22.46 -20.10
CA GLY A 792 -3.35 -23.57 -20.53
C GLY A 792 -1.99 -23.58 -19.84
N TYR A 793 -1.12 -24.52 -20.27
CA TYR A 793 0.24 -24.69 -19.75
C TYR A 793 0.26 -25.04 -18.24
N GLY A 794 -0.66 -25.89 -17.79
CA GLY A 794 -0.68 -26.42 -16.42
C GLY A 794 -1.15 -25.43 -15.36
N ARG A 795 -1.66 -24.27 -15.76
CA ARG A 795 -2.06 -23.17 -14.87
C ARG A 795 -3.15 -23.56 -13.86
N LEU A 796 -4.10 -24.41 -14.29
CA LEU A 796 -5.16 -24.92 -13.42
C LEU A 796 -4.67 -25.99 -12.44
N GLY A 797 -3.42 -26.44 -12.55
CA GLY A 797 -2.80 -27.47 -11.72
C GLY A 797 -3.30 -28.88 -12.05
N HIS A 798 -4.60 -29.11 -11.95
CA HIS A 798 -5.23 -30.41 -12.25
C HIS A 798 -5.19 -30.79 -13.74
N TYR A 799 -5.11 -29.78 -14.61
CA TYR A 799 -5.20 -29.92 -16.05
C TYR A 799 -4.08 -29.16 -16.74
N PHE A 800 -3.54 -29.72 -17.83
CA PHE A 800 -2.56 -29.01 -18.64
C PHE A 800 -3.27 -28.01 -19.56
N TRP A 801 -4.41 -28.42 -20.12
CA TRP A 801 -5.32 -27.58 -20.89
C TRP A 801 -6.65 -27.42 -20.16
N GLY A 802 -7.19 -26.20 -20.12
CA GLY A 802 -8.44 -25.92 -19.42
C GLY A 802 -9.64 -26.73 -19.91
N PHE A 803 -9.74 -27.02 -21.21
CA PHE A 803 -10.87 -27.78 -21.76
C PHE A 803 -10.96 -29.22 -21.22
N GLU A 804 -9.86 -29.77 -20.66
CA GLU A 804 -9.82 -31.11 -20.06
C GLU A 804 -10.77 -31.21 -18.86
N GLU A 805 -11.02 -30.08 -18.17
CA GLU A 805 -11.98 -30.00 -17.06
C GLU A 805 -13.41 -30.37 -17.47
N GLN A 806 -13.77 -30.09 -18.73
CA GLN A 806 -15.08 -30.41 -19.30
C GLN A 806 -15.11 -31.78 -19.99
N GLY A 807 -13.99 -32.51 -20.00
CA GLY A 807 -13.88 -33.83 -20.63
C GLY A 807 -14.03 -33.82 -22.15
N VAL A 808 -13.71 -32.70 -22.81
CA VAL A 808 -13.87 -32.53 -24.27
C VAL A 808 -12.53 -32.44 -24.99
N VAL A 809 -12.54 -32.72 -26.30
CA VAL A 809 -11.40 -32.46 -27.21
C VAL A 809 -11.83 -31.41 -28.22
N PRO A 810 -11.16 -30.24 -28.32
CA PRO A 810 -11.45 -29.22 -29.31
C PRO A 810 -10.94 -29.63 -30.71
N ASP A 811 -11.31 -28.86 -31.72
CA ASP A 811 -10.79 -29.01 -33.08
C ASP A 811 -9.54 -28.15 -33.31
N ILE A 812 -9.45 -27.01 -32.60
CA ILE A 812 -8.35 -26.06 -32.66
C ILE A 812 -8.04 -25.57 -31.24
N ILE A 813 -6.76 -25.56 -30.86
CA ILE A 813 -6.25 -24.95 -29.63
C ILE A 813 -5.48 -23.69 -30.01
N SER A 814 -5.78 -22.55 -29.38
CA SER A 814 -4.96 -21.35 -29.45
C SER A 814 -4.27 -21.08 -28.11
N VAL A 815 -2.97 -20.75 -28.14
CA VAL A 815 -2.18 -20.56 -26.92
C VAL A 815 -1.09 -19.49 -27.13
N ALA A 816 -0.73 -18.77 -26.05
CA ALA A 816 0.33 -17.75 -26.03
C ALA A 816 0.74 -17.46 -24.57
N LYS A 817 0.96 -16.18 -24.21
CA LYS A 817 1.28 -15.69 -22.85
C LYS A 817 2.37 -16.53 -22.16
N GLY A 818 1.98 -17.46 -21.28
CA GLY A 818 2.89 -18.30 -20.51
C GLY A 818 3.87 -19.09 -21.39
N MET A 819 3.45 -19.46 -22.59
CA MET A 819 4.28 -20.16 -23.59
C MET A 819 5.65 -19.51 -23.84
N GLY A 820 5.75 -18.18 -23.74
CA GLY A 820 6.98 -17.43 -23.98
C GLY A 820 7.69 -16.92 -22.72
N ASN A 821 7.11 -17.08 -21.53
CA ASN A 821 7.57 -16.44 -20.29
C ASN A 821 7.94 -14.94 -20.46
N GLY A 822 7.14 -14.19 -21.24
CA GLY A 822 7.40 -12.79 -21.61
C GLY A 822 7.92 -12.54 -23.03
N HIS A 823 8.47 -13.55 -23.71
CA HIS A 823 8.83 -13.45 -25.13
C HIS A 823 7.56 -13.50 -26.01
N PRO A 824 7.44 -12.67 -27.07
CA PRO A 824 6.32 -12.75 -28.01
C PRO A 824 6.28 -14.11 -28.72
N LEU A 825 5.31 -14.93 -28.32
CA LEU A 825 5.14 -16.29 -28.82
C LEU A 825 3.69 -16.73 -28.64
N GLY A 826 3.14 -17.35 -29.68
CA GLY A 826 1.87 -18.07 -29.64
C GLY A 826 1.86 -19.23 -30.63
N ALA A 827 0.86 -20.09 -30.51
CA ALA A 827 0.65 -21.22 -31.41
C ALA A 827 -0.83 -21.48 -31.64
N VAL A 828 -1.10 -22.12 -32.78
CA VAL A 828 -2.36 -22.82 -33.06
C VAL A 828 -2.04 -24.29 -33.28
N ILE A 829 -2.68 -25.17 -32.51
CA ILE A 829 -2.56 -26.62 -32.66
C ILE A 829 -3.90 -27.14 -33.19
N THR A 830 -3.88 -27.92 -34.27
CA THR A 830 -5.09 -28.37 -34.96
C THR A 830 -4.90 -29.72 -35.63
N ARG A 831 -5.99 -30.26 -36.15
CA ARG A 831 -5.99 -31.44 -37.02
C ARG A 831 -5.43 -31.10 -38.39
N ARG A 832 -4.73 -32.05 -39.01
CA ARG A 832 -4.11 -31.88 -40.33
C ARG A 832 -5.11 -31.44 -41.41
N GLU A 833 -6.29 -32.05 -41.46
CA GLU A 833 -7.30 -31.73 -42.47
C GLU A 833 -7.84 -30.29 -42.38
N ILE A 834 -7.80 -29.67 -41.18
CA ILE A 834 -8.16 -28.26 -40.98
C ILE A 834 -7.03 -27.36 -41.51
N ALA A 835 -5.78 -27.70 -41.21
CA ALA A 835 -4.61 -26.97 -41.71
C ALA A 835 -4.53 -27.01 -43.25
N GLU A 836 -4.73 -28.18 -43.84
CA GLU A 836 -4.73 -28.38 -45.30
C GLU A 836 -5.90 -27.67 -46.00
N ALA A 837 -7.02 -27.41 -45.30
CA ALA A 837 -8.11 -26.60 -45.86
C ALA A 837 -7.68 -25.15 -46.12
N LEU A 838 -6.89 -24.55 -45.21
CA LEU A 838 -6.32 -23.22 -45.42
C LEU A 838 -5.29 -23.20 -46.55
N GLU A 839 -4.47 -24.25 -46.68
CA GLU A 839 -3.48 -24.36 -47.75
C GLU A 839 -4.11 -24.27 -49.15
N LYS A 840 -5.33 -24.80 -49.31
CA LYS A 840 -6.10 -24.70 -50.57
C LYS A 840 -6.47 -23.25 -50.93
N GLU A 841 -6.50 -22.34 -49.96
CA GLU A 841 -6.72 -20.89 -50.16
C GLU A 841 -5.41 -20.11 -50.34
N GLY A 842 -4.25 -20.73 -50.05
CA GLY A 842 -2.92 -20.13 -50.19
C GLY A 842 -1.98 -20.48 -49.04
N TYR A 843 -0.73 -19.98 -49.12
CA TYR A 843 0.27 -20.24 -48.08
C TYR A 843 0.09 -19.32 -46.85
N PHE A 844 0.40 -19.84 -45.67
CA PHE A 844 0.53 -19.06 -44.43
C PHE A 844 2.00 -18.76 -44.13
N PHE A 845 2.30 -17.55 -43.65
CA PHE A 845 3.64 -17.19 -43.19
C PHE A 845 3.58 -16.09 -42.13
N SER A 846 4.22 -16.34 -40.97
CA SER A 846 4.48 -15.34 -39.94
C SER A 846 5.98 -15.11 -39.85
N SER A 847 6.43 -13.87 -40.09
CA SER A 847 7.87 -13.55 -40.24
C SER A 847 8.73 -13.94 -39.04
N ALA A 848 8.23 -13.71 -37.82
CA ALA A 848 8.89 -14.08 -36.57
C ALA A 848 8.32 -15.35 -35.93
N GLY A 849 7.19 -15.85 -36.47
CA GLY A 849 6.55 -17.08 -36.02
C GLY A 849 7.48 -18.28 -36.22
N GLY A 850 7.83 -18.91 -35.10
CA GLY A 850 8.73 -20.06 -35.06
C GLY A 850 10.20 -19.75 -35.28
N SER A 851 10.63 -18.50 -35.13
CA SER A 851 12.06 -18.13 -35.20
C SER A 851 12.93 -18.99 -34.26
N PRO A 852 14.23 -19.19 -34.55
CA PRO A 852 15.10 -20.03 -33.70
C PRO A 852 15.08 -19.65 -32.22
N VAL A 853 15.04 -18.35 -31.87
CA VAL A 853 14.92 -17.96 -30.45
C VAL A 853 13.54 -18.21 -29.90
N SER A 854 12.47 -17.89 -30.62
CA SER A 854 11.11 -18.19 -30.15
C SER A 854 10.95 -19.69 -29.87
N SER A 855 11.49 -20.56 -30.72
CA SER A 855 11.48 -22.01 -30.51
C SER A 855 12.32 -22.43 -29.30
N VAL A 856 13.55 -21.91 -29.14
CA VAL A 856 14.39 -22.21 -27.97
C VAL A 856 13.76 -21.71 -26.67
N VAL A 857 13.11 -20.55 -26.67
CA VAL A 857 12.32 -20.05 -25.54
C VAL A 857 11.24 -21.06 -25.18
N GLY A 858 10.39 -21.42 -26.15
CA GLY A 858 9.29 -22.34 -25.92
C GLY A 858 9.74 -23.70 -25.39
N LEU A 859 10.79 -24.28 -25.99
CA LEU A 859 11.41 -25.52 -25.50
C LEU A 859 11.90 -25.38 -24.05
N THR A 860 12.61 -24.30 -23.76
CA THR A 860 13.17 -24.07 -22.41
C THR A 860 12.07 -23.87 -21.37
N VAL A 861 10.97 -23.19 -21.73
CA VAL A 861 9.80 -23.03 -20.85
C VAL A 861 9.16 -24.40 -20.56
N LEU A 862 8.94 -25.24 -21.58
CA LEU A 862 8.40 -26.58 -21.40
C LEU A 862 9.30 -27.45 -20.49
N ASP A 863 10.62 -27.35 -20.65
CA ASP A 863 11.54 -28.06 -19.78
C ASP A 863 11.45 -27.59 -18.33
N ILE A 864 11.41 -26.27 -18.09
CA ILE A 864 11.32 -25.73 -16.73
C ILE A 864 10.01 -26.15 -16.06
N LEU A 865 8.89 -26.07 -16.78
CA LEU A 865 7.58 -26.51 -16.27
C LEU A 865 7.62 -27.96 -15.79
N HIS A 866 8.26 -28.84 -16.56
CA HIS A 866 8.43 -30.25 -16.24
C HIS A 866 9.43 -30.45 -15.07
N ASP A 867 10.64 -29.93 -15.20
CA ASP A 867 11.76 -30.21 -14.29
C ASP A 867 11.54 -29.62 -12.89
N GLU A 868 10.84 -28.48 -12.79
CA GLU A 868 10.48 -27.85 -11.52
C GLU A 868 9.06 -28.22 -11.04
N ALA A 869 8.39 -29.16 -11.72
CA ALA A 869 7.05 -29.64 -11.40
C ALA A 869 6.02 -28.51 -11.20
N LEU A 870 6.05 -27.48 -12.05
CA LEU A 870 5.30 -26.24 -11.83
C LEU A 870 3.78 -26.43 -11.94
N GLN A 871 3.30 -27.40 -12.71
CA GLN A 871 1.88 -27.78 -12.72
C GLN A 871 1.45 -28.38 -11.37
N GLU A 872 2.28 -29.25 -10.79
CA GLU A 872 2.02 -29.84 -9.47
C GLU A 872 2.07 -28.76 -8.38
N ASN A 873 3.02 -27.83 -8.46
CA ASN A 873 3.05 -26.67 -7.56
C ASN A 873 1.78 -25.83 -7.71
N ALA A 874 1.30 -25.61 -8.94
CA ALA A 874 0.07 -24.87 -9.19
C ALA A 874 -1.15 -25.53 -8.53
N ARG A 875 -1.22 -26.86 -8.56
CA ARG A 875 -2.24 -27.64 -7.86
C ARG A 875 -2.10 -27.48 -6.35
N ALA A 876 -0.96 -27.88 -5.78
CA ALA A 876 -0.77 -27.93 -4.33
C ALA A 876 -0.87 -26.56 -3.65
N VAL A 877 -0.20 -25.54 -4.21
CA VAL A 877 -0.22 -24.18 -3.64
C VAL A 877 -1.52 -23.45 -3.97
N GLY A 878 -2.08 -23.69 -5.16
CA GLY A 878 -3.36 -23.12 -5.58
C GLY A 878 -4.52 -23.59 -4.71
N ASP A 879 -4.61 -24.89 -4.44
CA ASP A 879 -5.63 -25.48 -3.57
C ASP A 879 -5.52 -24.92 -2.14
N HIS A 880 -4.30 -24.90 -1.59
CA HIS A 880 -4.02 -24.30 -0.28
C HIS A 880 -4.45 -22.82 -0.22
N LEU A 881 -4.14 -22.04 -1.26
CA LEU A 881 -4.54 -20.63 -1.33
C LEU A 881 -6.07 -20.49 -1.40
N LYS A 882 -6.73 -21.30 -2.23
CA LYS A 882 -8.19 -21.27 -2.40
C LYS A 882 -8.91 -21.56 -1.09
N GLU A 883 -8.50 -22.60 -0.36
CA GLU A 883 -9.05 -22.95 0.96
C GLU A 883 -8.95 -21.78 1.93
N ARG A 884 -7.79 -21.11 1.97
CA ARG A 884 -7.58 -19.93 2.82
C ARG A 884 -8.48 -18.75 2.45
N LEU A 885 -8.67 -18.48 1.16
CA LEU A 885 -9.54 -17.40 0.69
C LEU A 885 -11.02 -17.70 0.97
N GLN A 886 -11.43 -18.97 0.85
CA GLN A 886 -12.78 -19.40 1.19
C GLN A 886 -13.05 -19.23 2.69
N ALA A 887 -12.12 -19.65 3.55
CA ALA A 887 -12.21 -19.44 5.00
C ALA A 887 -12.32 -17.94 5.37
N LEU A 888 -11.60 -17.07 4.66
CA LEU A 888 -11.74 -15.62 4.84
C LEU A 888 -13.15 -15.14 4.44
N GLY A 889 -13.71 -15.71 3.39
CA GLY A 889 -15.07 -15.42 2.94
C GLY A 889 -16.17 -15.87 3.91
N GLU A 890 -15.94 -16.89 4.73
CA GLU A 890 -16.89 -17.28 5.78
C GLU A 890 -16.98 -16.22 6.89
N LEU A 891 -15.88 -15.51 7.15
CA LEU A 891 -15.78 -14.54 8.25
C LEU A 891 -16.13 -13.11 7.83
N ILE A 892 -15.89 -12.74 6.57
CA ILE A 892 -15.98 -11.34 6.11
C ILE A 892 -17.08 -11.19 5.05
N PRO A 893 -18.19 -10.48 5.36
CA PRO A 893 -19.38 -10.42 4.49
C PRO A 893 -19.15 -9.91 3.06
N ILE A 894 -18.22 -8.98 2.85
CA ILE A 894 -17.96 -8.37 1.54
C ILE A 894 -17.39 -9.37 0.51
N VAL A 895 -16.77 -10.46 0.97
CA VAL A 895 -16.32 -11.55 0.08
C VAL A 895 -17.57 -12.34 -0.32
N GLY A 896 -17.91 -12.31 -1.60
CA GLY A 896 -19.07 -13.00 -2.15
C GLY A 896 -18.75 -14.44 -2.54
N ALA A 897 -17.72 -14.63 -3.37
CA ALA A 897 -17.33 -15.94 -3.88
C ALA A 897 -15.82 -16.03 -4.15
N VAL A 898 -15.29 -17.26 -4.09
CA VAL A 898 -13.94 -17.58 -4.53
C VAL A 898 -14.03 -18.55 -5.71
N HIS A 899 -13.58 -18.08 -6.89
CA HIS A 899 -13.68 -18.76 -8.17
C HIS A 899 -12.36 -19.45 -8.55
N GLY A 900 -12.42 -20.35 -9.53
CA GLY A 900 -11.24 -20.93 -10.20
C GLY A 900 -10.61 -22.12 -9.47
N MET A 901 -9.44 -22.56 -9.95
CA MET A 901 -8.64 -23.64 -9.38
C MET A 901 -7.16 -23.47 -9.73
N GLY A 902 -6.28 -24.22 -9.05
CA GLY A 902 -4.84 -24.07 -9.21
C GLY A 902 -4.39 -22.64 -8.97
N LEU A 903 -3.44 -22.14 -9.78
CA LEU A 903 -2.98 -20.74 -9.70
C LEU A 903 -3.69 -19.83 -10.70
N TYR A 904 -4.99 -20.06 -10.92
CA TYR A 904 -5.92 -19.14 -11.55
C TYR A 904 -7.19 -19.02 -10.71
N LEU A 905 -7.20 -18.07 -9.78
CA LEU A 905 -8.28 -17.86 -8.81
C LEU A 905 -8.90 -16.47 -8.98
N GLY A 906 -10.15 -16.35 -8.51
CA GLY A 906 -10.85 -15.07 -8.40
C GLY A 906 -11.41 -14.88 -7.01
N VAL A 907 -11.32 -13.68 -6.44
CA VAL A 907 -12.06 -13.32 -5.21
C VAL A 907 -13.02 -12.21 -5.56
N GLU A 908 -14.32 -12.51 -5.58
CA GLU A 908 -15.36 -11.57 -5.96
C GLU A 908 -15.93 -10.86 -4.73
N PHE A 909 -15.94 -9.52 -4.76
CA PHE A 909 -16.49 -8.69 -3.69
C PHE A 909 -17.88 -8.16 -4.04
N VAL A 910 -18.81 -8.26 -3.10
CA VAL A 910 -20.19 -7.78 -3.22
C VAL A 910 -20.61 -7.05 -1.94
N ARG A 911 -21.41 -5.99 -2.08
CA ARG A 911 -21.94 -5.25 -0.92
C ARG A 911 -23.02 -6.03 -0.17
N ASP A 912 -23.70 -6.91 -0.89
CA ASP A 912 -24.78 -7.73 -0.36
C ASP A 912 -24.80 -9.08 -1.09
N ARG A 913 -24.96 -10.18 -0.33
CA ARG A 913 -24.86 -11.55 -0.86
C ARG A 913 -26.15 -12.06 -1.51
N GLU A 914 -27.27 -11.36 -1.34
CA GLU A 914 -28.53 -11.75 -1.97
C GLU A 914 -28.70 -11.05 -3.33
N THR A 915 -28.53 -9.73 -3.33
CA THR A 915 -28.61 -8.87 -4.52
C THR A 915 -27.36 -8.99 -5.40
N LEU A 916 -26.23 -9.42 -4.82
CA LEU A 916 -24.92 -9.47 -5.46
C LEU A 916 -24.43 -8.11 -5.94
N GLU A 917 -24.85 -6.99 -5.35
CA GLU A 917 -24.38 -5.66 -5.77
C GLU A 917 -22.83 -5.60 -5.81
N PRO A 918 -22.20 -5.30 -6.96
CA PRO A 918 -20.73 -5.27 -7.06
C PRO A 918 -20.09 -4.22 -6.15
N ALA A 919 -19.03 -4.60 -5.43
CA ALA A 919 -18.23 -3.70 -4.61
C ALA A 919 -17.04 -3.12 -5.41
N THR A 920 -17.33 -2.45 -6.52
CA THR A 920 -16.33 -2.00 -7.51
C THR A 920 -15.31 -1.02 -6.91
N GLU A 921 -15.79 0.03 -6.23
CA GLU A 921 -14.93 1.05 -5.66
C GLU A 921 -14.11 0.53 -4.47
N GLU A 922 -14.70 -0.35 -3.66
CA GLU A 922 -14.03 -1.05 -2.55
C GLU A 922 -12.93 -1.95 -3.08
N THR A 923 -13.17 -2.70 -4.16
CA THR A 923 -12.16 -3.59 -4.77
C THR A 923 -10.95 -2.80 -5.25
N ALA A 924 -11.15 -1.62 -5.85
CA ALA A 924 -10.07 -0.74 -6.27
C ALA A 924 -9.24 -0.26 -5.07
N ALA A 925 -9.89 0.17 -3.99
CA ALA A 925 -9.22 0.62 -2.78
C ALA A 925 -8.49 -0.52 -2.04
N ILE A 926 -9.06 -1.72 -2.02
CA ILE A 926 -8.40 -2.94 -1.53
C ILE A 926 -7.10 -3.20 -2.33
N CYS A 927 -7.11 -3.04 -3.65
CA CYS A 927 -5.91 -3.20 -4.48
C CYS A 927 -4.84 -2.14 -4.18
N ASP A 928 -5.24 -0.88 -3.96
CA ASP A 928 -4.33 0.20 -3.55
C ASP A 928 -3.70 -0.10 -2.18
N ARG A 929 -4.50 -0.61 -1.23
CA ARG A 929 -4.01 -0.99 0.09
C ARG A 929 -3.09 -2.21 0.06
N LEU A 930 -3.39 -3.21 -0.77
CA LEU A 930 -2.50 -4.36 -1.00
C LEU A 930 -1.15 -3.91 -1.57
N LEU A 931 -1.13 -2.91 -2.44
CA LEU A 931 0.12 -2.33 -2.94
C LEU A 931 0.94 -1.69 -1.80
N GLU A 932 0.28 -0.94 -0.90
CA GLU A 932 0.93 -0.40 0.30
C GLU A 932 1.49 -1.48 1.23
N LEU A 933 0.97 -2.71 1.15
CA LEU A 933 1.41 -3.89 1.91
C LEU A 933 2.35 -4.81 1.13
N GLY A 934 2.84 -4.39 -0.05
CA GLY A 934 3.84 -5.13 -0.82
C GLY A 934 3.25 -6.25 -1.69
N VAL A 935 1.98 -6.16 -2.07
CA VAL A 935 1.34 -7.09 -3.00
C VAL A 935 0.78 -6.34 -4.20
N ILE A 936 1.21 -6.72 -5.41
CA ILE A 936 0.62 -6.22 -6.65
C ILE A 936 -0.64 -7.03 -6.96
N MET A 937 -1.77 -6.33 -7.04
CA MET A 937 -3.09 -6.90 -7.30
C MET A 937 -3.94 -5.96 -8.13
N GLN A 938 -4.82 -6.50 -8.98
CA GLN A 938 -5.69 -5.72 -9.86
C GLN A 938 -7.11 -6.31 -9.92
N PRO A 939 -8.13 -5.45 -10.05
CA PRO A 939 -9.48 -5.89 -10.34
C PRO A 939 -9.63 -6.39 -11.79
N THR A 940 -10.64 -7.22 -12.05
CA THR A 940 -11.01 -7.72 -13.39
C THR A 940 -12.51 -7.91 -13.50
N GLY A 941 -12.97 -8.29 -14.70
CA GLY A 941 -14.37 -8.48 -15.04
C GLY A 941 -15.07 -7.16 -15.36
N ASP A 942 -16.23 -7.25 -16.00
CA ASP A 942 -16.96 -6.07 -16.49
C ASP A 942 -17.44 -5.13 -15.36
N HIS A 943 -17.56 -5.67 -14.14
CA HIS A 943 -17.89 -4.90 -12.93
C HIS A 943 -16.66 -4.46 -12.12
N LEU A 944 -15.44 -4.90 -12.47
CA LEU A 944 -14.20 -4.59 -11.77
C LEU A 944 -14.25 -4.88 -10.25
N ASN A 945 -15.00 -5.89 -9.82
CA ASN A 945 -15.17 -6.27 -8.42
C ASN A 945 -14.55 -7.64 -8.07
N VAL A 946 -13.74 -8.22 -8.98
CA VAL A 946 -13.06 -9.49 -8.77
C VAL A 946 -11.55 -9.28 -8.73
N LEU A 947 -10.88 -9.75 -7.68
CA LEU A 947 -9.41 -9.82 -7.66
C LEU A 947 -8.94 -10.91 -8.62
N LYS A 948 -8.05 -10.56 -9.55
CA LYS A 948 -7.51 -11.49 -10.54
C LYS A 948 -6.22 -12.13 -10.04
N ILE A 949 -6.30 -13.34 -9.50
CA ILE A 949 -5.16 -14.05 -8.92
C ILE A 949 -4.57 -15.00 -9.96
N LYS A 950 -3.45 -14.60 -10.56
CA LYS A 950 -2.73 -15.39 -11.59
C LYS A 950 -1.21 -15.21 -11.51
N PRO A 951 -0.57 -15.52 -10.36
CA PRO A 951 0.87 -15.34 -10.14
C PRO A 951 1.73 -16.22 -11.07
N PRO A 952 3.06 -16.06 -11.12
CA PRO A 952 3.93 -17.10 -11.66
C PRO A 952 3.67 -18.49 -11.04
N LEU A 953 3.85 -19.58 -11.79
CA LEU A 953 3.59 -20.94 -11.28
C LEU A 953 4.59 -21.41 -10.24
N CYS A 954 5.71 -20.70 -10.09
CA CYS A 954 6.68 -20.92 -9.02
C CYS A 954 6.25 -20.29 -7.68
N LEU A 955 5.01 -19.79 -7.55
CA LEU A 955 4.49 -19.23 -6.30
C LEU A 955 4.73 -20.20 -5.14
N SER A 956 5.47 -19.77 -4.14
CA SER A 956 5.69 -20.56 -2.92
C SER A 956 4.47 -20.57 -2.00
N ARG A 957 4.40 -21.57 -1.12
CA ARG A 957 3.36 -21.65 -0.10
C ARG A 957 3.44 -20.46 0.87
N GLU A 958 4.64 -20.01 1.19
CA GLU A 958 4.90 -18.83 2.02
C GLU A 958 4.36 -17.55 1.35
N SER A 959 4.57 -17.39 0.04
CA SER A 959 4.00 -16.28 -0.74
C SER A 959 2.46 -16.32 -0.76
N ALA A 960 1.86 -17.50 -0.97
CA ALA A 960 0.41 -17.67 -0.86
C ALA A 960 -0.11 -17.31 0.53
N ASP A 961 0.61 -17.74 1.58
CA ASP A 961 0.25 -17.47 2.96
C ASP A 961 0.33 -15.97 3.30
N PHE A 962 1.36 -15.30 2.78
CA PHE A 962 1.54 -13.85 2.90
C PHE A 962 0.42 -13.09 2.20
N PHE A 963 0.07 -13.43 0.95
CA PHE A 963 -1.02 -12.77 0.22
C PHE A 963 -2.34 -12.87 0.98
N ALA A 964 -2.74 -14.07 1.41
CA ALA A 964 -3.99 -14.25 2.14
C ALA A 964 -3.98 -13.55 3.51
N ALA A 965 -2.82 -13.43 4.17
CA ALA A 965 -2.68 -12.67 5.41
C ALA A 965 -2.80 -11.15 5.18
N MET A 966 -2.20 -10.63 4.09
CA MET A 966 -2.32 -9.21 3.73
C MET A 966 -3.75 -8.87 3.32
N LEU A 967 -4.42 -9.74 2.57
CA LEU A 967 -5.83 -9.54 2.22
C LEU A 967 -6.72 -9.52 3.48
N ALA A 968 -6.52 -10.46 4.42
CA ALA A 968 -7.23 -10.44 5.69
C ALA A 968 -7.00 -9.13 6.46
N LYS A 969 -5.74 -8.68 6.57
CA LYS A 969 -5.38 -7.39 7.20
C LYS A 969 -6.12 -6.22 6.55
N VAL A 970 -6.20 -6.15 5.22
CA VAL A 970 -6.96 -5.09 4.52
C VAL A 970 -8.45 -5.14 4.86
N LEU A 971 -9.04 -6.33 4.82
CA LEU A 971 -10.48 -6.48 5.07
C LEU A 971 -10.87 -6.24 6.53
N GLU A 972 -9.99 -6.54 7.48
CA GLU A 972 -10.19 -6.34 8.92
C GLU A 972 -9.88 -4.89 9.36
N GLU A 973 -8.73 -4.34 8.95
CA GLU A 973 -8.27 -3.03 9.41
C GLU A 973 -8.84 -1.87 8.60
N GLY A 974 -9.27 -2.12 7.36
CA GLY A 974 -9.72 -1.14 6.39
C GLY A 974 -8.74 -0.89 5.24
N TRP A 975 -9.24 -0.20 4.21
CA TRP A 975 -8.54 0.16 2.97
C TRP A 975 -8.64 1.66 2.67
#